data_AF-A0A0B7IT43-F1
#
_entry.id   AF-A0A0B7IT43-F1
#
_cell.length_a   1.000
_cell.length_b   1.000
_cell.length_c   1.000
_cell.angle_alpha   90.00
_cell.angle_beta   90.00
_cell.angle_gamma   90.00
#
_symmetry.space_group_name_H-M   'P 1'
#
loop_
_entity.id
_entity.type
_entity.pdbx_description
1 polymer ?
#
loop_
_entity_poly.entity_id
_entity_poly.type
_entity_poly.pdbx_seq_one_letter_code
_entity_poly.pdbx_strand_id
1 'polypeptide(L)'
;MTLSIWRYAHLVLALVASFFVLIATLTGMILAFEPISNQLKPLKSSNFEDVELFETVLQLKEKYTEVLSLEVDENRFVKTEVVDEHGDTMIFYIDPKTAATVGETYKRPELFSFTTTLHRSLFMGKVGRIVMAVTAFLLFLIAVSGMILIVRKQKSWKRFFNKLVKERFFPHYHTFLGRLLLFPITVITLTGIYLSLEGFSLITSPKIDFEDIDYEQITEKPHRSIADFEVFHIPLSNVKKLTFPIFEDVEETYRLELIDSELIINQFTGEVLAQSPKSTVKAMTYYSMILHTGRGTVLWAVILFLSCISILFFIYSGFVITLKRRKSKIRNPYTKDNCQYVILVGSEGGTTLGFANLVHHELIRQGKKSYLAEMNSLSEYPKMEHLIVMTCTYGKGNEPVNATKFKSLWQKNTIQKPFTYSVVGFGSLAYPDYCKYAYEVDELLAKTSIGKKIVDLQTVNNQSVESFSLWANEWARQQGFSLNLPFNKLAKKKGKQHTFKVIEKTTIQSDETFLVRLQTIENVRFTSGDLLGITSEIDGRERLYSIGKTAFNEILLSVKRHEKGLISNVLNNLKSGDLLKSAIYKNPEFHFPKKGKPVVCIATGTGIAPFLGMIADNEAHQPLTLFWGGKNDRSLAIYKSFLEEQLRVGKLTNLQIAYSRMGAKKYVQDIVLEQSTFFANLLKSGGVVMICGSVAMQRGVAEILESICQEQLQKPLSYFQNRQQYKVDCY
;
A
#
# COMPACT_ATOMS: atom_id res chain seq x y z
N MET A 1 -11.80 21.05 -7.84
CA MET A 1 -10.57 20.42 -7.29
C MET A 1 -9.42 20.69 -8.24
N THR A 2 -8.60 21.69 -7.94
CA THR A 2 -7.29 21.83 -8.57
C THR A 2 -6.40 20.68 -8.10
N LEU A 3 -6.00 19.78 -9.00
CA LEU A 3 -5.02 18.74 -8.71
C LEU A 3 -3.62 19.36 -8.70
N SER A 4 -2.72 18.84 -7.85
CA SER A 4 -1.29 19.21 -7.91
C SER A 4 -0.79 18.89 -9.30
N ILE A 5 0.10 19.72 -9.86
CA ILE A 5 0.64 19.54 -11.22
C ILE A 5 1.12 18.09 -11.43
N TRP A 6 1.83 17.52 -10.46
CA TRP A 6 2.30 16.13 -10.50
C TRP A 6 1.19 15.09 -10.49
N ARG A 7 0.13 15.33 -9.72
CA ARG A 7 -1.00 14.42 -9.63
C ARG A 7 -1.90 14.50 -10.85
N TYR A 8 -2.06 15.71 -11.40
CA TYR A 8 -2.74 15.93 -12.66
C TYR A 8 -1.97 15.25 -13.80
N ALA A 9 -0.66 15.50 -13.91
CA ALA A 9 0.21 14.86 -14.88
C ALA A 9 0.13 13.32 -14.78
N HIS A 10 0.31 12.76 -13.57
CA HIS A 10 0.20 11.31 -13.36
C HIS A 10 -1.16 10.76 -13.82
N LEU A 11 -2.26 11.45 -13.52
CA LEU A 11 -3.59 11.06 -13.94
C LEU A 11 -3.78 11.13 -15.46
N VAL A 12 -3.35 12.22 -16.10
CA VAL A 12 -3.48 12.42 -17.55
C VAL A 12 -2.66 11.39 -18.30
N LEU A 13 -1.39 11.21 -17.92
CA LEU A 13 -0.52 10.19 -18.49
C LEU A 13 -1.14 8.80 -18.35
N ALA A 14 -1.62 8.45 -17.16
CA ALA A 14 -2.26 7.16 -16.92
C ALA A 14 -3.54 6.97 -17.75
N LEU A 15 -4.38 8.00 -17.92
CA LEU A 15 -5.59 7.91 -18.73
C LEU A 15 -5.26 7.70 -20.21
N VAL A 16 -4.35 8.50 -20.76
CA VAL A 16 -3.95 8.42 -22.17
C VAL A 16 -3.30 7.08 -22.48
N ALA A 17 -2.45 6.58 -21.57
CA ALA A 17 -1.72 5.33 -21.78
C ALA A 17 -2.53 4.07 -21.40
N SER A 18 -3.61 4.18 -20.62
CA SER A 18 -4.24 3.04 -19.95
C SER A 18 -4.63 1.88 -20.87
N PHE A 19 -5.18 2.17 -22.06
CA PHE A 19 -5.61 1.16 -23.01
C PHE A 19 -4.43 0.33 -23.56
N PHE A 20 -3.38 0.99 -24.04
CA PHE A 20 -2.22 0.30 -24.59
C PHE A 20 -1.34 -0.33 -23.52
N VAL A 21 -1.20 0.32 -22.34
CA VAL A 21 -0.52 -0.28 -21.20
C VAL A 21 -1.24 -1.54 -20.73
N LEU A 22 -2.57 -1.58 -20.76
CA LEU A 22 -3.34 -2.79 -20.45
C LEU A 22 -2.98 -3.93 -21.40
N ILE A 23 -2.95 -3.70 -22.72
CA ILE A 23 -2.56 -4.70 -23.71
C ILE A 23 -1.11 -5.14 -23.50
N ALA A 24 -0.18 -4.19 -23.36
CA ALA A 24 1.24 -4.44 -23.12
C ALA A 24 1.46 -5.31 -21.87
N THR A 25 0.72 -5.03 -20.81
CA THR A 25 0.83 -5.72 -19.53
C THR A 25 0.23 -7.12 -19.57
N LEU A 26 -0.92 -7.31 -20.23
CA LEU A 26 -1.54 -8.63 -20.38
C LEU A 26 -0.67 -9.55 -21.25
N THR A 27 -0.17 -9.02 -22.36
CA THR A 27 0.74 -9.77 -23.24
C THR A 27 2.10 -10.02 -22.57
N GLY A 28 2.66 -9.03 -21.87
CA GLY A 28 3.90 -9.18 -21.11
C GLY A 28 3.78 -10.21 -19.98
N MET A 29 2.62 -10.30 -19.33
CA MET A 29 2.35 -11.33 -18.32
C MET A 29 2.39 -12.75 -18.92
N ILE A 30 1.82 -12.94 -20.10
CA ILE A 30 1.88 -14.23 -20.82
C ILE A 30 3.32 -14.53 -21.24
N LEU A 31 4.04 -13.56 -21.81
CA LEU A 31 5.42 -13.73 -22.27
C LEU A 31 6.40 -14.00 -21.13
N ALA A 32 6.19 -13.43 -19.94
CA ALA A 32 7.02 -13.70 -18.77
C ALA A 32 6.97 -15.18 -18.31
N PHE A 33 5.95 -15.94 -18.73
CA PHE A 33 5.86 -17.37 -18.45
C PHE A 33 6.73 -18.22 -19.38
N GLU A 34 7.06 -17.73 -20.57
CA GLU A 34 7.86 -18.47 -21.56
C GLU A 34 9.26 -18.83 -21.06
N PRO A 35 10.07 -17.90 -20.48
CA PRO A 35 11.37 -18.25 -19.92
C PRO A 35 11.28 -19.26 -18.77
N ILE A 36 10.24 -19.15 -17.94
CA ILE A 36 9.99 -20.08 -16.82
C ILE A 36 9.73 -21.48 -17.37
N SER A 37 8.88 -21.59 -18.38
CA SER A 37 8.59 -22.87 -19.03
C SER A 37 9.80 -23.45 -19.76
N ASN A 38 10.65 -22.61 -20.35
CA ASN A 38 11.84 -23.08 -21.06
C ASN A 38 12.90 -23.60 -20.09
N GLN A 39 13.18 -22.91 -18.99
CA GLN A 39 14.19 -23.35 -18.02
C GLN A 39 13.85 -24.63 -17.26
N LEU A 40 12.57 -25.04 -17.25
CA LEU A 40 12.16 -26.34 -16.70
C LEU A 40 12.43 -27.51 -17.64
N LYS A 41 12.81 -27.25 -18.91
CA LYS A 41 13.14 -28.32 -19.85
C LYS A 41 14.53 -28.88 -19.55
N PRO A 42 14.73 -30.20 -19.70
CA PRO A 42 16.02 -30.85 -19.49
C PRO A 42 17.00 -30.62 -20.66
N LEU A 43 17.00 -29.42 -21.26
CA LEU A 43 17.84 -29.06 -22.41
C LEU A 43 19.12 -28.30 -22.01
N LYS A 44 19.17 -27.75 -20.79
CA LYS A 44 20.37 -27.10 -20.27
C LYS A 44 21.30 -28.16 -19.67
N SER A 45 22.53 -28.26 -20.16
CA SER A 45 23.56 -29.07 -19.53
C SER A 45 23.94 -28.53 -18.14
N SER A 46 24.19 -29.43 -17.19
CA SER A 46 24.65 -29.08 -15.85
C SER A 46 26.03 -28.42 -15.85
N ASN A 47 26.85 -28.72 -16.86
CA ASN A 47 28.26 -28.30 -16.94
C ASN A 47 28.46 -27.02 -17.77
N PHE A 48 27.39 -26.40 -18.29
CA PHE A 48 27.49 -25.28 -19.23
C PHE A 48 28.38 -24.13 -18.74
N GLU A 49 28.39 -23.82 -17.44
CA GLU A 49 29.18 -22.70 -16.89
C GLU A 49 30.69 -22.98 -16.86
N ASP A 50 31.08 -24.25 -16.89
CA ASP A 50 32.46 -24.71 -16.70
C ASP A 50 33.11 -25.15 -18.03
N VAL A 51 32.44 -24.93 -19.16
CA VAL A 51 32.89 -25.36 -20.50
C VAL A 51 33.40 -24.17 -21.31
N GLU A 52 34.58 -24.34 -21.89
CA GLU A 52 35.15 -23.41 -22.86
C GLU A 52 34.74 -23.77 -24.29
N LEU A 53 34.75 -22.79 -25.19
CA LEU A 53 34.36 -23.00 -26.59
C LEU A 53 35.18 -24.09 -27.27
N PHE A 54 36.50 -24.13 -27.04
CA PHE A 54 37.37 -25.12 -27.69
C PHE A 54 36.96 -26.57 -27.36
N GLU A 55 36.53 -26.86 -26.12
CA GLU A 55 36.11 -28.19 -25.69
C GLU A 55 34.88 -28.65 -26.48
N THR A 56 33.89 -27.77 -26.63
CA THR A 56 32.68 -28.05 -27.41
C THR A 56 32.98 -28.25 -28.89
N VAL A 57 33.83 -27.40 -29.47
CA VAL A 57 34.21 -27.50 -30.89
C VAL A 57 34.97 -28.79 -31.17
N LEU A 58 35.89 -29.19 -30.29
CA LEU A 58 36.65 -30.42 -30.42
C LEU A 58 35.73 -31.65 -30.43
N GLN A 59 34.81 -31.72 -29.46
CA GLN A 59 33.85 -32.83 -29.35
C GLN A 59 32.86 -32.88 -30.52
N LEU A 60 32.45 -31.71 -31.04
CA LEU A 60 31.59 -31.63 -32.21
C LEU A 60 32.27 -32.18 -33.47
N LYS A 61 33.52 -31.77 -33.73
CA LYS A 61 34.29 -32.25 -34.88
C LYS A 61 34.70 -33.72 -34.76
N GLU A 62 34.91 -34.23 -33.54
CA GLU A 62 35.20 -35.65 -33.33
C GLU A 62 33.98 -36.53 -33.62
N LYS A 63 32.77 -36.01 -33.31
CA LYS A 63 31.53 -36.79 -33.36
C LYS A 63 30.77 -36.68 -34.67
N TYR A 64 30.83 -35.52 -35.34
CA TYR A 64 30.06 -35.24 -36.55
C TYR A 64 31.00 -34.90 -37.70
N THR A 65 30.75 -35.51 -38.85
CA THR A 65 31.57 -35.35 -40.06
C THR A 65 31.60 -33.91 -40.55
N GLU A 66 30.45 -33.23 -40.53
CA GLU A 66 30.33 -31.85 -40.98
C GLU A 66 29.42 -31.06 -40.03
N VAL A 67 29.95 -29.98 -39.49
CA VAL A 67 29.26 -29.08 -38.55
C VAL A 67 29.19 -27.72 -39.21
N LEU A 68 28.00 -27.16 -39.37
CA LEU A 68 27.77 -25.87 -40.02
C LEU A 68 27.78 -24.72 -39.03
N SER A 69 27.10 -24.89 -37.89
CA SER A 69 27.05 -23.85 -36.87
C SER A 69 26.79 -24.37 -35.46
N LEU A 70 27.26 -23.59 -34.48
CA LEU A 70 27.01 -23.74 -33.05
C LEU A 70 26.41 -22.43 -32.53
N GLU A 71 25.22 -22.48 -31.95
CA GLU A 71 24.50 -21.31 -31.43
C GLU A 71 24.18 -21.51 -29.95
N VAL A 72 24.44 -20.50 -29.13
CA VAL A 72 24.05 -20.48 -27.72
C VAL A 72 22.85 -19.55 -27.56
N ASP A 73 21.70 -20.12 -27.22
CA ASP A 73 20.47 -19.35 -27.06
C ASP A 73 20.43 -18.60 -25.71
N GLU A 74 19.46 -17.69 -25.55
CA GLU A 74 19.28 -16.89 -24.33
C GLU A 74 18.88 -17.72 -23.09
N ASN A 75 18.54 -19.01 -23.25
CA ASN A 75 18.31 -19.95 -22.15
C ASN A 75 19.58 -20.74 -21.77
N ARG A 76 20.70 -20.49 -22.45
CA ARG A 76 21.95 -21.27 -22.38
C ARG A 76 21.79 -22.69 -22.91
N PHE A 77 20.90 -22.88 -23.88
CA PHE A 77 20.85 -24.10 -24.67
C PHE A 77 21.84 -24.00 -25.82
N VAL A 78 22.56 -25.08 -26.06
CA VAL A 78 23.59 -25.16 -27.10
C VAL A 78 22.98 -25.92 -28.26
N LYS A 79 22.75 -25.22 -29.36
CA LYS A 79 22.13 -25.72 -30.58
C LYS A 79 23.20 -25.88 -31.64
N THR A 80 23.21 -27.01 -32.34
CA THR A 80 24.13 -27.26 -33.44
C THR A 80 23.36 -27.57 -34.71
N GLU A 81 23.96 -27.22 -35.84
CA GLU A 81 23.50 -27.56 -37.18
C GLU A 81 24.62 -28.40 -37.83
N VAL A 82 24.29 -29.62 -38.20
CA VAL A 82 25.24 -30.61 -38.75
C VAL A 82 24.66 -31.23 -40.02
N VAL A 83 25.52 -31.71 -40.89
CA VAL A 83 25.13 -32.52 -42.05
C VAL A 83 25.36 -33.99 -41.71
N ASP A 84 24.34 -34.82 -41.94
CA ASP A 84 24.42 -36.25 -41.70
C ASP A 84 25.11 -37.00 -42.87
N GLU A 85 25.29 -38.32 -42.72
CA GLU A 85 25.92 -39.16 -43.75
C GLU A 85 25.11 -39.23 -45.06
N HIS A 86 23.85 -38.80 -45.06
CA HIS A 86 22.96 -38.76 -46.21
C HIS A 86 22.92 -37.37 -46.89
N GLY A 87 23.63 -36.38 -46.35
CA GLY A 87 23.64 -35.01 -46.84
C GLY A 87 22.45 -34.17 -46.34
N ASP A 88 21.66 -34.67 -45.39
CA ASP A 88 20.54 -33.94 -44.81
C ASP A 88 21.02 -33.07 -43.63
N THR A 89 20.54 -31.82 -43.60
CA THR A 89 20.86 -30.89 -42.51
C THR A 89 19.99 -31.18 -41.28
N MET A 90 20.63 -31.54 -40.17
CA MET A 90 19.99 -31.78 -38.89
C MET A 90 20.28 -30.65 -37.90
N ILE A 91 19.24 -30.24 -37.18
CA ILE A 91 19.33 -29.21 -36.15
C ILE A 91 18.83 -29.77 -34.82
N PHE A 92 19.66 -29.75 -33.78
CA PHE A 92 19.30 -30.25 -32.46
C PHE A 92 20.12 -29.59 -31.34
N TYR A 93 19.71 -29.82 -30.09
CA TYR A 93 20.43 -29.36 -28.91
C TYR A 93 21.42 -30.41 -28.43
N ILE A 94 22.56 -29.97 -27.94
CA ILE A 94 23.65 -30.82 -27.47
C ILE A 94 24.07 -30.48 -26.04
N ASP A 95 24.73 -31.45 -25.39
CA ASP A 95 25.54 -31.22 -24.22
C ASP A 95 26.91 -30.69 -24.68
N PRO A 96 27.34 -29.49 -24.26
CA PRO A 96 28.55 -28.84 -24.77
C PRO A 96 29.84 -29.55 -24.39
N LYS A 97 29.83 -30.46 -23.40
CA LYS A 97 31.04 -31.18 -22.96
C LYS A 97 31.22 -32.52 -23.67
N THR A 98 30.13 -33.11 -24.15
CA THR A 98 30.14 -34.46 -24.76
C THR A 98 29.64 -34.50 -26.19
N ALA A 99 29.14 -33.37 -26.72
CA ALA A 99 28.40 -33.28 -27.97
C ALA A 99 27.22 -34.28 -28.06
N ALA A 100 26.74 -34.83 -26.93
CA ALA A 100 25.59 -35.73 -26.87
C ALA A 100 24.31 -34.97 -27.20
N THR A 101 23.44 -35.53 -28.04
CA THR A 101 22.14 -34.92 -28.33
C THR A 101 21.26 -34.95 -27.08
N VAL A 102 20.80 -33.77 -26.65
CA VAL A 102 19.94 -33.58 -25.46
C VAL A 102 18.47 -33.43 -25.84
N GLY A 103 18.18 -33.03 -27.08
CA GLY A 103 16.82 -33.00 -27.62
C GLY A 103 16.73 -32.39 -29.01
N GLU A 104 15.62 -32.65 -29.70
CA GLU A 104 15.32 -32.11 -31.03
C GLU A 104 14.96 -30.61 -31.00
N THR A 105 14.86 -30.01 -32.19
CA THR A 105 14.44 -28.62 -32.35
C THR A 105 13.11 -28.32 -31.66
N TYR A 106 13.13 -27.34 -30.76
CA TYR A 106 11.95 -26.90 -30.05
C TYR A 106 11.12 -25.94 -30.92
N LYS A 107 9.95 -26.39 -31.39
CA LYS A 107 8.97 -25.50 -32.03
C LYS A 107 8.30 -24.62 -30.96
N ARG A 108 8.53 -23.31 -31.06
CA ARG A 108 7.90 -22.31 -30.18
C ARG A 108 6.36 -22.36 -30.29
N PRO A 109 5.61 -22.50 -29.17
CA PRO A 109 4.15 -22.54 -29.18
C PRO A 109 3.53 -21.31 -29.83
N GLU A 110 2.44 -21.53 -30.57
CA GLU A 110 1.73 -20.47 -31.31
C GLU A 110 1.21 -19.35 -30.40
N LEU A 111 0.85 -19.68 -29.15
CA LEU A 111 0.45 -18.67 -28.16
C LEU A 111 1.54 -17.63 -27.93
N PHE A 112 2.81 -18.04 -27.81
CA PHE A 112 3.92 -17.12 -27.54
C PHE A 112 4.30 -16.32 -28.79
N SER A 113 4.24 -16.91 -29.99
CA SER A 113 4.50 -16.19 -31.24
C SER A 113 3.40 -15.16 -31.53
N PHE A 114 2.13 -15.53 -31.35
CA PHE A 114 0.97 -14.64 -31.43
C PHE A 114 1.13 -13.47 -30.44
N THR A 115 1.39 -13.79 -29.17
CA THR A 115 1.52 -12.80 -28.10
C THR A 115 2.70 -11.87 -28.34
N THR A 116 3.83 -12.37 -28.86
CA THR A 116 5.00 -11.54 -29.20
C THR A 116 4.65 -10.54 -30.29
N THR A 117 3.91 -10.97 -31.32
CA THR A 117 3.51 -10.09 -32.43
C THR A 117 2.56 -9.00 -31.96
N LEU A 118 1.58 -9.36 -31.12
CA LEU A 118 0.67 -8.43 -30.46
C LEU A 118 1.44 -7.43 -29.57
N HIS A 119 2.34 -7.93 -28.71
CA HIS A 119 3.11 -7.12 -27.77
C HIS A 119 4.06 -6.14 -28.47
N ARG A 120 4.73 -6.57 -29.54
CA ARG A 120 5.73 -5.75 -30.23
C ARG A 120 5.12 -4.78 -31.24
N SER A 121 4.02 -5.16 -31.88
CA SER A 121 3.55 -4.46 -33.08
C SER A 121 2.04 -4.33 -33.21
N LEU A 122 1.25 -4.86 -32.27
CA LEU A 122 -0.22 -4.86 -32.33
C LEU A 122 -0.81 -5.45 -33.62
N PHE A 123 -0.06 -6.30 -34.34
CA PHE A 123 -0.36 -6.75 -35.71
C PHE A 123 -0.46 -5.63 -36.77
N MET A 124 0.12 -4.46 -36.50
CA MET A 124 0.11 -3.28 -37.36
C MET A 124 1.51 -2.90 -37.90
N GLY A 125 2.46 -3.84 -37.86
CA GLY A 125 3.81 -3.64 -38.39
C GLY A 125 4.54 -2.43 -37.78
N LYS A 126 4.95 -1.47 -38.62
CA LYS A 126 5.69 -0.27 -38.18
C LYS A 126 4.84 0.66 -37.31
N VAL A 127 3.55 0.82 -37.62
CA VAL A 127 2.66 1.72 -36.87
C VAL A 127 2.49 1.23 -35.44
N GLY A 128 2.19 -0.06 -35.26
CA GLY A 128 2.02 -0.59 -33.91
C GLY A 128 3.33 -0.64 -33.12
N ARG A 129 4.49 -0.82 -33.77
CA ARG A 129 5.79 -0.65 -33.09
C ARG A 129 5.95 0.76 -32.51
N ILE A 130 5.51 1.80 -33.24
CA ILE A 130 5.56 3.19 -32.74
C ILE A 130 4.62 3.36 -31.56
N VAL A 131 3.39 2.83 -31.65
CA VAL A 131 2.41 2.88 -30.54
C VAL A 131 2.97 2.21 -29.29
N MET A 132 3.60 1.04 -29.42
CA MET A 132 4.20 0.33 -28.28
C MET A 132 5.41 1.07 -27.70
N ALA A 133 6.25 1.69 -28.54
CA ALA A 133 7.36 2.53 -28.09
C ALA A 133 6.88 3.75 -27.27
N VAL A 134 5.85 4.46 -27.77
CA VAL A 134 5.21 5.57 -27.05
C VAL A 134 4.56 5.07 -25.76
N THR A 135 3.94 3.89 -25.78
CA THR A 135 3.34 3.27 -24.58
C THR A 135 4.39 2.99 -23.51
N ALA A 136 5.55 2.43 -23.87
CA ALA A 136 6.65 2.20 -22.93
C ALA A 136 7.18 3.52 -22.34
N PHE A 137 7.32 4.55 -23.17
CA PHE A 137 7.73 5.89 -22.72
C PHE A 137 6.71 6.54 -21.78
N LEU A 138 5.41 6.45 -22.08
CA LEU A 138 4.37 6.97 -21.20
C LEU A 138 4.33 6.22 -19.86
N LEU A 139 4.53 4.89 -19.86
CA LEU A 139 4.61 4.09 -18.64
C LEU A 139 5.83 4.52 -17.77
N PHE A 140 6.97 4.82 -18.40
CA PHE A 140 8.12 5.39 -17.70
C PHE A 140 7.78 6.73 -17.01
N LEU A 141 7.11 7.66 -17.71
CA LEU A 141 6.67 8.93 -17.12
C LEU A 141 5.65 8.75 -15.99
N ILE A 142 4.77 7.75 -16.09
CA ILE A 142 3.84 7.38 -15.01
C ILE A 142 4.62 6.89 -13.78
N ALA A 143 5.65 6.06 -13.96
CA ALA A 143 6.50 5.59 -12.86
C ALA A 143 7.26 6.75 -12.19
N VAL A 144 7.86 7.65 -12.97
CA VAL A 144 8.57 8.85 -12.46
C VAL A 144 7.62 9.77 -11.69
N SER A 145 6.46 10.09 -12.25
CA SER A 145 5.47 10.94 -11.58
C SER A 145 4.92 10.27 -10.31
N GLY A 146 4.73 8.94 -10.31
CA GLY A 146 4.35 8.15 -9.14
C GLY A 146 5.40 8.22 -8.02
N MET A 147 6.68 8.07 -8.35
CA MET A 147 7.81 8.21 -7.42
C MET A 147 7.81 9.58 -6.74
N ILE A 148 7.65 10.65 -7.52
CA ILE A 148 7.61 12.03 -7.00
C ILE A 148 6.45 12.23 -6.03
N LEU A 149 5.27 11.67 -6.32
CA LEU A 149 4.11 11.72 -5.43
C LEU A 149 4.35 10.99 -4.11
N ILE A 150 5.07 9.85 -4.13
CA ILE A 150 5.46 9.10 -2.93
C ILE A 150 6.43 9.91 -2.06
N VAL A 151 7.47 10.49 -2.66
CA VAL A 151 8.46 11.32 -1.96
C VAL A 151 7.80 12.51 -1.27
N ARG A 152 6.92 13.22 -2.00
CA ARG A 152 6.16 14.35 -1.44
C ARG A 152 5.27 13.95 -0.27
N LYS A 153 4.67 12.75 -0.30
CA LYS A 153 3.86 12.23 0.81
C LYS A 153 4.71 11.96 2.06
N GLN A 154 5.98 11.59 1.90
CA GLN A 154 6.90 11.24 3.00
C GLN A 154 7.76 12.43 3.52
N LYS A 155 7.71 13.59 2.85
CA LYS A 155 8.52 14.80 3.11
C LYS A 155 10.03 14.68 2.88
N SER A 156 10.55 13.52 2.47
CA SER A 156 12.00 13.33 2.23
C SER A 156 12.28 12.07 1.44
N TRP A 157 13.29 12.11 0.57
CA TRP A 157 13.88 10.95 -0.09
C TRP A 157 14.41 9.90 0.89
N LYS A 158 15.03 10.35 2.00
CA LYS A 158 15.53 9.44 3.07
C LYS A 158 14.42 8.65 3.74
N ARG A 159 13.17 9.11 3.66
CA ARG A 159 11.99 8.49 4.28
C ARG A 159 11.15 7.68 3.28
N PHE A 160 11.65 7.46 2.06
CA PHE A 160 10.94 6.75 1.01
C PHE A 160 10.47 5.37 1.48
N PHE A 161 11.31 4.65 2.23
CA PHE A 161 11.02 3.30 2.71
C PHE A 161 10.27 3.20 4.06
N ASN A 162 9.99 4.31 4.74
CA ASN A 162 9.30 4.29 6.05
C ASN A 162 7.90 3.65 5.97
N LYS A 163 7.42 3.10 7.09
CA LYS A 163 6.09 2.47 7.19
C LYS A 163 4.98 3.41 6.71
N LEU A 164 4.09 2.89 5.88
CA LEU A 164 2.92 3.60 5.39
C LEU A 164 1.75 3.41 6.35
N VAL A 165 1.08 4.50 6.74
CA VAL A 165 -0.16 4.45 7.51
C VAL A 165 -1.28 3.89 6.63
N LYS A 166 -2.06 2.93 7.16
CA LYS A 166 -3.14 2.26 6.43
C LYS A 166 -4.48 2.94 6.75
N GLU A 167 -4.90 3.86 5.88
CA GLU A 167 -6.22 4.50 5.99
C GLU A 167 -7.31 3.77 5.17
N ARG A 168 -7.01 3.49 3.89
CA ARG A 168 -7.94 2.90 2.92
C ARG A 168 -7.20 1.93 2.01
N PHE A 169 -7.84 0.82 1.65
CA PHE A 169 -7.24 -0.27 0.88
C PHE A 169 -6.54 0.21 -0.41
N PHE A 170 -7.28 0.78 -1.36
CA PHE A 170 -6.72 1.14 -2.67
C PHE A 170 -5.59 2.18 -2.60
N PRO A 171 -5.74 3.36 -1.94
CA PRO A 171 -4.64 4.31 -1.83
C PRO A 171 -3.40 3.75 -1.13
N HIS A 172 -3.60 2.90 -0.11
CA HIS A 172 -2.50 2.30 0.63
C HIS A 172 -1.70 1.33 -0.24
N TYR A 173 -2.36 0.34 -0.83
CA TYR A 173 -1.69 -0.67 -1.65
C TYR A 173 -1.16 -0.10 -2.97
N HIS A 174 -1.80 0.91 -3.55
CA HIS A 174 -1.27 1.63 -4.72
C HIS A 174 0.09 2.29 -4.40
N THR A 175 0.21 2.91 -3.22
CA THR A 175 1.48 3.52 -2.78
C THR A 175 2.51 2.47 -2.38
N PHE A 176 2.08 1.41 -1.69
CA PHE A 176 2.96 0.36 -1.17
C PHE A 176 3.58 -0.48 -2.30
N LEU A 177 2.75 -1.04 -3.18
CA LEU A 177 3.22 -1.82 -4.32
C LEU A 177 4.01 -0.93 -5.29
N GLY A 178 3.56 0.32 -5.49
CA GLY A 178 4.25 1.29 -6.34
C GLY A 178 5.67 1.60 -5.86
N ARG A 179 5.95 1.49 -4.55
CA ARG A 179 7.32 1.57 -4.01
C ARG A 179 8.11 0.28 -4.22
N LEU A 180 7.49 -0.85 -3.91
CA LEU A 180 8.15 -2.16 -3.95
C LEU A 180 8.60 -2.51 -5.37
N LEU A 181 7.75 -2.22 -6.35
CA LEU A 181 7.93 -2.62 -7.75
C LEU A 181 8.39 -1.47 -8.64
N LEU A 182 8.78 -0.32 -8.08
CA LEU A 182 9.26 0.81 -8.86
C LEU A 182 10.50 0.44 -9.68
N PHE A 183 11.47 -0.24 -9.07
CA PHE A 183 12.70 -0.67 -9.71
C PHE A 183 12.44 -1.57 -10.92
N PRO A 184 11.76 -2.73 -10.78
CA PRO A 184 11.53 -3.61 -11.92
C PRO A 184 10.67 -2.96 -13.01
N ILE A 185 9.65 -2.16 -12.66
CA ILE A 185 8.86 -1.42 -13.65
C ILE A 185 9.73 -0.43 -14.43
N THR A 186 10.65 0.26 -13.75
CA THR A 186 11.56 1.20 -14.40
C THR A 186 12.47 0.47 -15.39
N VAL A 187 13.05 -0.68 -14.97
CA VAL A 187 13.87 -1.53 -15.85
C VAL A 187 13.08 -1.96 -17.08
N ILE A 188 11.88 -2.53 -16.92
CA ILE A 188 11.01 -2.97 -18.03
C ILE A 188 10.76 -1.84 -19.02
N THR A 189 10.45 -0.63 -18.52
CA THR A 189 10.16 0.51 -19.40
C THR A 189 11.40 1.02 -20.11
N LEU A 190 12.55 1.11 -19.44
CA LEU A 190 13.79 1.58 -20.06
C LEU A 190 14.31 0.61 -21.12
N THR A 191 14.27 -0.69 -20.83
CA THR A 191 14.67 -1.71 -21.81
C THR A 191 13.70 -1.77 -22.98
N GLY A 192 12.39 -1.64 -22.73
CA GLY A 192 11.39 -1.56 -23.81
C GLY A 192 11.56 -0.34 -24.71
N ILE A 193 11.92 0.81 -24.15
CA ILE A 193 12.28 2.01 -24.91
C ILE A 193 13.55 1.75 -25.73
N TYR A 194 14.60 1.21 -25.10
CA TYR A 194 15.88 0.93 -25.77
C TYR A 194 15.71 0.01 -26.99
N LEU A 195 15.03 -1.13 -26.80
CA LEU A 195 14.75 -2.10 -27.88
C LEU A 195 13.88 -1.50 -28.99
N SER A 196 13.00 -0.56 -28.65
CA SER A 196 12.23 0.17 -29.65
C SER A 196 13.11 1.10 -30.48
N LEU A 197 14.03 1.83 -29.85
CA LEU A 197 14.96 2.74 -30.54
C LEU A 197 15.89 1.98 -31.49
N GLU A 198 16.43 0.85 -31.06
CA GLU A 198 17.21 -0.04 -31.93
C GLU A 198 16.35 -0.60 -33.07
N GLY A 199 15.12 -1.05 -32.79
CA GLY A 199 14.20 -1.57 -33.79
C GLY A 199 13.75 -0.55 -34.85
N PHE A 200 14.00 0.74 -34.64
CA PHE A 200 13.84 1.83 -35.61
C PHE A 200 15.15 2.31 -36.23
N SER A 201 16.28 1.65 -35.91
CA SER A 201 17.62 2.03 -36.34
C SER A 201 18.00 3.46 -35.91
N LEU A 202 17.44 3.95 -34.80
CA LEU A 202 17.85 5.22 -34.18
C LEU A 202 19.12 5.05 -33.33
N ILE A 203 19.36 3.82 -32.89
CA ILE A 203 20.61 3.38 -32.28
C ILE A 203 21.06 2.19 -33.14
N THR A 204 22.19 2.32 -33.81
CA THR A 204 22.74 1.29 -34.70
C THR A 204 24.08 0.83 -34.17
N SER A 205 24.32 -0.48 -34.20
CA SER A 205 25.69 -0.98 -34.11
C SER A 205 26.43 -0.63 -35.41
N PRO A 206 27.74 -0.35 -35.35
CA PRO A 206 28.54 -0.18 -36.56
C PRO A 206 28.35 -1.41 -37.45
N LYS A 207 28.07 -1.18 -38.74
CA LYS A 207 28.13 -2.25 -39.74
C LYS A 207 29.57 -2.73 -39.79
N ILE A 208 29.72 -4.04 -39.85
CA ILE A 208 31.02 -4.66 -39.89
C ILE A 208 31.31 -4.95 -41.35
N ASP A 209 32.11 -4.09 -41.96
CA ASP A 209 32.67 -4.36 -43.29
C ASP A 209 33.93 -5.20 -43.05
N PHE A 210 33.82 -6.50 -43.31
CA PHE A 210 34.95 -7.41 -43.38
C PHE A 210 35.53 -7.45 -44.80
N GLU A 211 35.25 -6.43 -45.62
CA GLU A 211 35.67 -6.34 -47.04
C GLU A 211 37.20 -6.13 -47.20
N ASP A 212 37.93 -5.86 -46.12
CA ASP A 212 39.38 -5.60 -46.11
C ASP A 212 40.23 -6.83 -45.67
N ILE A 213 39.68 -8.05 -45.66
CA ILE A 213 40.50 -9.25 -45.41
C ILE A 213 41.38 -9.50 -46.64
N ASP A 214 42.69 -9.32 -46.49
CA ASP A 214 43.66 -9.61 -47.54
C ASP A 214 43.88 -11.13 -47.65
N TYR A 215 43.04 -11.77 -48.48
CA TYR A 215 43.08 -13.21 -48.73
C TYR A 215 44.43 -13.68 -49.32
N GLU A 216 45.21 -12.79 -49.94
CA GLU A 216 46.53 -13.12 -50.48
C GLU A 216 47.60 -13.31 -49.40
N GLN A 217 47.36 -12.82 -48.17
CA GLN A 217 48.29 -12.93 -47.03
C GLN A 217 47.94 -14.06 -46.06
N ILE A 218 46.82 -14.76 -46.27
CA ILE A 218 46.39 -15.85 -45.39
C ILE A 218 47.23 -17.09 -45.65
N THR A 219 47.79 -17.69 -44.60
CA THR A 219 48.62 -18.90 -44.70
C THR A 219 47.98 -20.09 -44.00
N GLU A 220 48.16 -21.30 -44.55
CA GLU A 220 47.75 -22.56 -43.93
C GLU A 220 48.70 -23.03 -42.81
N LYS A 221 49.92 -22.47 -42.73
CA LYS A 221 50.98 -22.92 -41.82
C LYS A 221 51.31 -21.85 -40.77
N PRO A 222 51.56 -22.24 -39.50
CA PRO A 222 51.54 -23.61 -38.98
C PRO A 222 50.12 -24.13 -38.79
N HIS A 223 49.90 -25.39 -39.15
CA HIS A 223 48.65 -26.09 -38.84
C HIS A 223 48.61 -26.42 -37.34
N ARG A 224 47.70 -25.80 -36.60
CA ARG A 224 47.53 -25.98 -35.15
C ARG A 224 46.30 -26.83 -34.85
N SER A 225 46.29 -27.50 -33.70
CA SER A 225 45.08 -28.14 -33.21
C SER A 225 44.09 -27.07 -32.73
N ILE A 226 42.79 -27.35 -32.80
CA ILE A 226 41.73 -26.47 -32.26
C ILE A 226 41.93 -26.20 -30.77
N ALA A 227 42.50 -27.16 -30.04
CA ALA A 227 42.85 -26.99 -28.63
C ALA A 227 43.98 -25.96 -28.39
N ASP A 228 44.72 -25.57 -29.44
CA ASP A 228 45.79 -24.56 -29.37
C ASP A 228 45.32 -23.19 -29.89
N PHE A 229 44.05 -23.05 -30.25
CA PHE A 229 43.48 -21.79 -30.71
C PHE A 229 43.19 -20.89 -29.51
N GLU A 230 44.10 -19.95 -29.20
CA GLU A 230 43.94 -19.01 -28.07
C GLU A 230 42.58 -18.31 -28.04
N VAL A 231 42.03 -18.00 -29.22
CA VAL A 231 40.72 -17.33 -29.38
C VAL A 231 39.53 -18.19 -28.93
N PHE A 232 39.67 -19.52 -28.89
CA PHE A 232 38.63 -20.44 -28.42
C PHE A 232 38.71 -20.75 -26.92
N HIS A 233 39.74 -20.27 -26.22
CA HIS A 233 39.83 -20.30 -24.75
C HIS A 233 38.99 -19.20 -24.11
N ILE A 234 37.70 -19.23 -24.40
CA ILE A 234 36.70 -18.34 -23.84
C ILE A 234 35.54 -19.16 -23.26
N PRO A 235 34.91 -18.69 -22.17
CA PRO A 235 33.71 -19.34 -21.65
C PRO A 235 32.62 -19.41 -22.71
N LEU A 236 31.97 -20.58 -22.84
CA LEU A 236 30.88 -20.76 -23.80
C LEU A 236 29.71 -19.77 -23.57
N SER A 237 29.57 -19.27 -22.34
CA SER A 237 28.59 -18.25 -21.96
C SER A 237 28.78 -16.88 -22.65
N ASN A 238 29.96 -16.61 -23.22
CA ASN A 238 30.25 -15.39 -23.98
C ASN A 238 30.01 -15.55 -25.48
N VAL A 239 29.78 -16.77 -25.95
CA VAL A 239 29.56 -17.11 -27.36
C VAL A 239 28.08 -16.97 -27.67
N LYS A 240 27.76 -16.32 -28.79
CA LYS A 240 26.40 -16.24 -29.32
C LYS A 240 26.22 -17.21 -30.48
N LYS A 241 27.15 -17.20 -31.43
CA LYS A 241 27.18 -18.12 -32.57
C LYS A 241 28.61 -18.34 -33.06
N LEU A 242 28.96 -19.57 -33.39
CA LEU A 242 30.14 -19.92 -34.17
C LEU A 242 29.66 -20.55 -35.47
N THR A 243 30.08 -19.99 -36.61
CA THR A 243 29.89 -20.59 -37.94
C THR A 243 31.19 -21.25 -38.35
N PHE A 244 31.10 -22.49 -38.81
CA PHE A 244 32.24 -23.29 -39.21
C PHE A 244 32.55 -23.07 -40.70
N PRO A 245 33.82 -23.25 -41.12
CA PRO A 245 34.18 -23.31 -42.52
C PRO A 245 33.50 -24.50 -43.21
N ILE A 246 33.10 -24.34 -44.47
CA ILE A 246 32.36 -25.38 -45.21
C ILE A 246 33.31 -26.47 -45.73
N PHE A 247 34.53 -26.09 -46.13
CA PHE A 247 35.56 -26.99 -46.62
C PHE A 247 36.96 -26.56 -46.16
N GLU A 248 37.93 -27.46 -46.26
CA GLU A 248 39.33 -27.23 -45.87
C GLU A 248 40.04 -26.38 -46.95
N ASP A 249 39.87 -25.06 -46.86
CA ASP A 249 40.49 -24.06 -47.75
C ASP A 249 40.92 -22.83 -46.94
N VAL A 250 42.08 -22.27 -47.27
CA VAL A 250 42.65 -21.12 -46.57
C VAL A 250 41.74 -19.88 -46.62
N GLU A 251 40.86 -19.77 -47.62
CA GLU A 251 39.87 -18.70 -47.74
C GLU A 251 38.64 -18.90 -46.84
N GLU A 252 38.37 -20.15 -46.44
CA GLU A 252 37.25 -20.50 -45.55
C GLU A 252 37.64 -20.27 -44.08
N THR A 253 36.76 -19.60 -43.33
CA THR A 253 37.07 -19.08 -42.00
C THR A 253 36.01 -19.41 -40.97
N TYR A 254 36.43 -19.50 -39.71
CA TYR A 254 35.49 -19.48 -38.60
C TYR A 254 34.97 -18.07 -38.37
N ARG A 255 33.65 -17.94 -38.21
CA ARG A 255 33.01 -16.69 -37.81
C ARG A 255 32.42 -16.83 -36.42
N LEU A 256 33.05 -16.16 -35.45
CA LEU A 256 32.66 -16.20 -34.04
C LEU A 256 31.96 -14.89 -33.64
N GLU A 257 30.65 -14.97 -33.44
CA GLU A 257 29.83 -13.91 -32.83
C GLU A 257 29.87 -14.00 -31.30
N LEU A 258 30.38 -12.96 -30.66
CA LEU A 258 30.34 -12.75 -29.21
C LEU A 258 29.22 -11.77 -28.84
N ILE A 259 29.01 -11.55 -27.54
CA ILE A 259 27.99 -10.60 -27.03
C ILE A 259 28.23 -9.16 -27.51
N ASP A 260 29.49 -8.73 -27.60
CA ASP A 260 29.86 -7.33 -27.87
C ASP A 260 30.63 -7.14 -29.19
N SER A 261 31.09 -8.22 -29.81
CA SER A 261 32.03 -8.20 -30.94
C SER A 261 31.86 -9.45 -31.81
N GLU A 262 32.59 -9.48 -32.92
CA GLU A 262 32.59 -10.55 -33.90
C GLU A 262 34.02 -10.70 -34.43
N LEU A 263 34.44 -11.95 -34.61
CA LEU A 263 35.80 -12.36 -34.96
C LEU A 263 35.76 -13.26 -36.19
N ILE A 264 36.69 -13.02 -37.13
CA ILE A 264 36.98 -13.91 -38.26
C ILE A 264 38.31 -14.58 -37.97
N ILE A 265 38.33 -15.91 -38.00
CA ILE A 265 39.45 -16.71 -37.50
C ILE A 265 39.87 -17.69 -38.59
N ASN A 266 41.17 -17.74 -38.86
CA ASN A 266 41.79 -18.69 -39.79
C ASN A 266 41.58 -20.13 -39.29
N GLN A 267 41.12 -21.02 -40.18
CA GLN A 267 40.76 -22.38 -39.80
C GLN A 267 41.95 -23.30 -39.48
N PHE A 268 43.16 -22.96 -39.92
CA PHE A 268 44.37 -23.77 -39.73
C PHE A 268 45.29 -23.22 -38.63
N THR A 269 45.49 -21.90 -38.58
CA THR A 269 46.44 -21.26 -37.65
C THR A 269 45.78 -20.81 -36.33
N GLY A 270 44.46 -20.62 -36.33
CA GLY A 270 43.71 -20.03 -35.22
C GLY A 270 43.93 -18.52 -35.05
N GLU A 271 44.58 -17.87 -36.01
CA GLU A 271 44.82 -16.42 -36.01
C GLU A 271 43.52 -15.64 -36.26
N VAL A 272 43.34 -14.53 -35.55
CA VAL A 272 42.23 -13.60 -35.77
C VAL A 272 42.56 -12.72 -36.98
N LEU A 273 41.92 -13.00 -38.11
CA LEU A 273 42.11 -12.28 -39.38
C LEU A 273 41.43 -10.90 -39.35
N ALA A 274 40.27 -10.82 -38.69
CA ALA A 274 39.56 -9.56 -38.51
C ALA A 274 38.74 -9.57 -37.22
N GLN A 275 38.67 -8.41 -36.56
CA GLN A 275 37.86 -8.20 -35.36
C GLN A 275 37.04 -6.92 -35.51
N SER A 276 35.74 -7.01 -35.28
CA SER A 276 34.91 -5.81 -35.17
C SER A 276 35.19 -5.05 -33.86
N PRO A 277 35.12 -3.71 -33.85
CA PRO A 277 35.22 -2.93 -32.62
C PRO A 277 34.15 -3.36 -31.62
N LYS A 278 34.55 -3.47 -30.34
CA LYS A 278 33.60 -3.76 -29.26
C LYS A 278 32.47 -2.73 -29.25
N SER A 279 31.24 -3.22 -29.38
CA SER A 279 30.04 -2.39 -29.49
C SER A 279 29.26 -2.40 -28.18
N THR A 280 29.26 -1.26 -27.50
CA THR A 280 28.40 -1.03 -26.33
C THR A 280 26.92 -1.12 -26.70
N VAL A 281 26.56 -0.83 -27.96
CA VAL A 281 25.19 -1.00 -28.48
C VAL A 281 24.83 -2.48 -28.54
N LYS A 282 25.67 -3.35 -29.11
CA LYS A 282 25.43 -4.81 -29.15
C LYS A 282 25.25 -5.38 -27.74
N ALA A 283 26.14 -5.02 -26.82
CA ALA A 283 26.05 -5.46 -25.43
C ALA A 283 24.76 -4.96 -24.74
N MET A 284 24.42 -3.68 -24.88
CA MET A 284 23.21 -3.11 -24.30
C MET A 284 21.93 -3.68 -24.90
N THR A 285 21.90 -4.00 -26.19
CA THR A 285 20.80 -4.73 -26.83
C THR A 285 20.62 -6.10 -26.19
N TYR A 286 21.70 -6.87 -26.08
CA TYR A 286 21.68 -8.20 -25.48
C TYR A 286 21.13 -8.16 -24.04
N TYR A 287 21.69 -7.29 -23.18
CA TYR A 287 21.20 -7.16 -21.81
C TYR A 287 19.79 -6.57 -21.73
N SER A 288 19.41 -5.67 -22.63
CA SER A 288 18.04 -5.14 -22.69
C SER A 288 17.03 -6.23 -23.06
N MET A 289 17.38 -7.12 -23.99
CA MET A 289 16.54 -8.27 -24.35
C MET A 289 16.34 -9.21 -23.16
N ILE A 290 17.42 -9.59 -22.46
CA ILE A 290 17.37 -10.42 -21.25
C ILE A 290 16.49 -9.76 -20.17
N LEU A 291 16.76 -8.49 -19.85
CA LEU A 291 16.06 -7.77 -18.78
C LEU A 291 14.59 -7.49 -19.11
N HIS A 292 14.24 -7.31 -20.39
CA HIS A 292 12.86 -7.07 -20.81
C HIS A 292 12.03 -8.35 -20.91
N THR A 293 12.62 -9.43 -21.42
CA THR A 293 11.89 -10.69 -21.69
C THR A 293 11.91 -11.65 -20.50
N GLY A 294 12.84 -11.49 -19.55
CA GLY A 294 12.98 -12.41 -18.43
C GLY A 294 13.81 -13.66 -18.76
N ARG A 295 14.36 -13.74 -19.98
CA ARG A 295 15.27 -14.81 -20.39
C ARG A 295 16.57 -14.72 -19.57
N GLY A 296 17.21 -15.84 -19.29
CA GLY A 296 18.38 -15.93 -18.40
C GLY A 296 18.10 -16.49 -16.99
N THR A 297 17.16 -15.95 -16.21
CA THR A 297 16.85 -16.48 -14.85
C THR A 297 15.35 -16.55 -14.53
N VAL A 298 14.89 -17.69 -13.97
CA VAL A 298 13.50 -17.86 -13.47
C VAL A 298 13.12 -16.75 -12.48
N LEU A 299 14.04 -16.39 -11.56
CA LEU A 299 13.77 -15.38 -10.54
C LEU A 299 13.39 -14.04 -11.17
N TRP A 300 14.13 -13.60 -12.19
CA TRP A 300 13.83 -12.35 -12.88
C TRP A 300 12.51 -12.44 -13.65
N ALA A 301 12.25 -13.55 -14.36
CA ALA A 301 10.97 -13.77 -15.03
C ALA A 301 9.76 -13.69 -14.07
N VAL A 302 9.87 -14.25 -12.86
CA VAL A 302 8.84 -14.13 -11.81
C VAL A 302 8.67 -12.68 -11.36
N ILE A 303 9.75 -11.92 -11.21
CA ILE A 303 9.69 -10.49 -10.87
C ILE A 303 8.97 -9.69 -11.97
N LEU A 304 9.24 -9.99 -13.25
CA LEU A 304 8.55 -9.36 -14.38
C LEU A 304 7.06 -9.70 -14.41
N PHE A 305 6.71 -10.97 -14.16
CA PHE A 305 5.32 -11.42 -14.04
C PHE A 305 4.56 -10.68 -12.93
N LEU A 306 5.15 -10.62 -11.73
CA LEU A 306 4.57 -9.87 -10.60
C LEU A 306 4.46 -8.37 -10.88
N SER A 307 5.42 -7.81 -11.62
CA SER A 307 5.38 -6.41 -12.07
C SER A 307 4.19 -6.17 -12.99
N CYS A 308 3.91 -7.09 -13.92
CA CYS A 308 2.72 -7.01 -14.78
C CYS A 308 1.42 -7.04 -13.97
N ILE A 309 1.29 -7.97 -13.02
CA ILE A 309 0.11 -8.02 -12.11
C ILE A 309 -0.07 -6.69 -11.37
N SER A 310 1.04 -6.09 -10.91
CA SER A 310 0.99 -4.82 -10.19
C SER A 310 0.55 -3.65 -11.07
N ILE A 311 0.96 -3.61 -12.34
CA ILE A 311 0.55 -2.58 -13.30
C ILE A 311 -0.96 -2.67 -13.54
N LEU A 312 -1.53 -3.88 -13.71
CA LEU A 312 -2.99 -4.07 -13.79
C LEU A 312 -3.70 -3.53 -12.54
N PHE A 313 -3.14 -3.82 -11.36
CA PHE A 313 -3.65 -3.27 -10.11
C PHE A 313 -3.54 -1.73 -10.06
N PHE A 314 -2.47 -1.11 -10.56
CA PHE A 314 -2.32 0.35 -10.60
C PHE A 314 -3.33 1.02 -11.52
N ILE A 315 -3.60 0.43 -12.70
CA ILE A 315 -4.66 0.88 -13.60
C ILE A 315 -5.99 0.90 -12.84
N TYR A 316 -6.39 -0.25 -12.29
CA TYR A 316 -7.66 -0.38 -11.57
C TYR A 316 -7.77 0.55 -10.35
N SER A 317 -6.79 0.50 -9.46
CA SER A 317 -6.77 1.32 -8.24
C SER A 317 -6.70 2.82 -8.55
N GLY A 318 -6.00 3.22 -9.62
CA GLY A 318 -5.96 4.60 -10.11
C GLY A 318 -7.34 5.12 -10.53
N PHE A 319 -8.11 4.31 -11.28
CA PHE A 319 -9.49 4.63 -11.63
C PHE A 319 -10.39 4.72 -10.39
N VAL A 320 -10.33 3.76 -9.47
CA VAL A 320 -11.13 3.78 -8.23
C VAL A 320 -10.84 5.02 -7.38
N ILE A 321 -9.57 5.39 -7.24
CA ILE A 321 -9.15 6.59 -6.48
C ILE A 321 -9.70 7.85 -7.16
N THR A 322 -9.62 7.93 -8.49
CA THR A 322 -10.07 9.10 -9.27
C THR A 322 -11.59 9.26 -9.23
N LEU A 323 -12.35 8.19 -9.44
CA LEU A 323 -13.81 8.21 -9.41
C LEU A 323 -14.35 8.60 -8.03
N LYS A 324 -13.74 8.08 -6.95
CA LYS A 324 -14.13 8.44 -5.58
C LYS A 324 -13.92 9.93 -5.29
N ARG A 325 -12.87 10.55 -5.84
CA ARG A 325 -12.61 11.99 -5.69
C ARG A 325 -13.63 12.86 -6.42
N ARG A 326 -14.14 12.44 -7.58
CA ARG A 326 -15.12 13.21 -8.37
C ARG A 326 -16.53 13.27 -7.78
N LYS A 327 -16.83 12.47 -6.75
CA LYS A 327 -18.17 12.32 -6.19
C LYS A 327 -18.69 13.55 -5.42
N SER A 328 -17.79 14.39 -4.91
CA SER A 328 -18.14 15.64 -4.19
C SER A 328 -17.82 16.85 -5.07
N LYS A 329 -18.84 17.56 -5.55
CA LYS A 329 -18.70 18.83 -6.27
C LYS A 329 -19.18 19.98 -5.39
N ILE A 330 -18.61 21.16 -5.59
CA ILE A 330 -19.08 22.43 -5.01
C ILE A 330 -20.20 22.95 -5.91
N ARG A 331 -21.33 23.34 -5.32
CA ARG A 331 -22.43 24.02 -6.02
C ARG A 331 -22.90 25.17 -5.14
N ASN A 332 -22.77 26.39 -5.63
CA ASN A 332 -23.21 27.60 -4.93
C ASN A 332 -24.46 28.14 -5.63
N PRO A 333 -25.62 28.25 -4.95
CA PRO A 333 -26.81 28.88 -5.51
C PRO A 333 -26.73 30.42 -5.48
N TYR A 334 -25.85 30.99 -4.64
CA TYR A 334 -25.66 32.42 -4.47
C TYR A 334 -24.26 32.85 -4.92
N THR A 335 -24.13 34.11 -5.37
CA THR A 335 -22.83 34.70 -5.70
C THR A 335 -22.04 35.04 -4.43
N LYS A 336 -20.70 34.97 -4.51
CA LYS A 336 -19.80 35.21 -3.36
C LYS A 336 -20.03 36.55 -2.66
N ASP A 337 -20.41 37.58 -3.41
CA ASP A 337 -20.56 38.95 -2.89
C ASP A 337 -21.83 39.15 -2.05
N ASN A 338 -22.76 38.19 -2.12
CA ASN A 338 -24.05 38.24 -1.45
C ASN A 338 -24.18 37.27 -0.27
N CYS A 339 -23.11 36.56 0.10
CA CYS A 339 -23.15 35.54 1.14
C CYS A 339 -22.61 36.03 2.48
N GLN A 340 -23.38 35.76 3.53
CA GLN A 340 -23.01 36.04 4.92
C GLN A 340 -22.11 34.95 5.50
N TYR A 341 -22.34 33.70 5.08
CA TYR A 341 -21.57 32.54 5.52
C TYR A 341 -20.62 32.10 4.42
N VAL A 342 -19.32 32.18 4.65
CA VAL A 342 -18.29 31.69 3.73
C VAL A 342 -17.65 30.44 4.32
N ILE A 343 -17.63 29.35 3.56
CA ILE A 343 -17.00 28.09 3.93
C ILE A 343 -15.81 27.87 3.00
N LEU A 344 -14.60 27.83 3.56
CA LEU A 344 -13.39 27.50 2.83
C LEU A 344 -12.95 26.07 3.14
N VAL A 345 -12.73 25.27 2.10
CA VAL A 345 -12.41 23.85 2.26
C VAL A 345 -11.05 23.46 1.70
N GLY A 346 -10.23 22.84 2.56
CA GLY A 346 -9.01 22.13 2.21
C GLY A 346 -9.27 20.63 2.17
N SER A 347 -9.27 20.00 0.99
CA SER A 347 -9.56 18.57 0.84
C SER A 347 -8.71 17.87 -0.21
N GLU A 348 -8.09 16.76 0.20
CA GLU A 348 -7.28 15.89 -0.68
C GLU A 348 -8.08 14.79 -1.37
N GLY A 349 -8.95 14.15 -0.60
CA GLY A 349 -9.74 12.98 -1.00
C GLY A 349 -11.21 13.27 -1.26
N GLY A 350 -11.64 14.53 -1.14
CA GLY A 350 -13.04 14.95 -1.23
C GLY A 350 -13.89 14.67 0.02
N THR A 351 -13.33 14.03 1.05
CA THR A 351 -14.08 13.74 2.29
C THR A 351 -14.41 15.02 3.05
N THR A 352 -13.42 15.88 3.32
CA THR A 352 -13.64 17.18 4.01
C THR A 352 -14.67 18.01 3.27
N LEU A 353 -14.62 18.01 1.94
CA LEU A 353 -15.63 18.64 1.09
C LEU A 353 -17.03 18.04 1.28
N GLY A 354 -17.16 16.74 1.54
CA GLY A 354 -18.43 16.11 1.90
C GLY A 354 -19.04 16.69 3.18
N PHE A 355 -18.25 16.88 4.23
CA PHE A 355 -18.69 17.51 5.48
C PHE A 355 -19.03 19.00 5.29
N ALA A 356 -18.19 19.74 4.55
CA ALA A 356 -18.45 21.14 4.22
C ALA A 356 -19.76 21.31 3.42
N ASN A 357 -20.03 20.41 2.47
CA ASN A 357 -21.28 20.38 1.71
C ASN A 357 -22.51 20.14 2.60
N LEU A 358 -22.41 19.33 3.66
CA LEU A 358 -23.54 19.14 4.58
C LEU A 358 -23.91 20.45 5.28
N VAL A 359 -22.92 21.16 5.81
CA VAL A 359 -23.16 22.46 6.48
C VAL A 359 -23.65 23.51 5.48
N HIS A 360 -23.02 23.58 4.31
CA HIS A 360 -23.42 24.51 3.25
C HIS A 360 -24.89 24.32 2.83
N HIS A 361 -25.30 23.08 2.53
CA HIS A 361 -26.67 22.79 2.14
C HIS A 361 -27.66 23.03 3.27
N GLU A 362 -27.29 22.74 4.52
CA GLU A 362 -28.18 22.99 5.66
C GLU A 362 -28.39 24.48 5.92
N LEU A 363 -27.34 25.30 5.78
CA LEU A 363 -27.47 26.77 5.84
C LEU A 363 -28.42 27.29 4.75
N ILE A 364 -28.26 26.82 3.52
CA ILE A 364 -29.16 27.20 2.40
C ILE A 364 -30.60 26.75 2.67
N ARG A 365 -30.79 25.53 3.19
CA ARG A 365 -32.12 24.99 3.53
C ARG A 365 -32.84 25.86 4.57
N GLN A 366 -32.10 26.47 5.48
CA GLN A 366 -32.62 27.41 6.49
C GLN A 366 -32.73 28.86 5.98
N GLY A 367 -32.60 29.08 4.67
CA GLY A 367 -32.71 30.41 4.05
C GLY A 367 -31.48 31.30 4.23
N LYS A 368 -30.37 30.79 4.77
CA LYS A 368 -29.12 31.55 4.93
C LYS A 368 -28.34 31.58 3.62
N LYS A 369 -27.71 32.72 3.31
CA LYS A 369 -26.85 32.87 2.11
C LYS A 369 -25.44 32.37 2.42
N SER A 370 -25.13 31.16 1.97
CA SER A 370 -23.82 30.51 2.13
C SER A 370 -23.06 30.42 0.81
N TYR A 371 -21.74 30.56 0.86
CA TYR A 371 -20.82 30.33 -0.25
C TYR A 371 -19.73 29.34 0.16
N LEU A 372 -19.58 28.25 -0.58
CA LEU A 372 -18.55 27.24 -0.39
C LEU A 372 -17.47 27.36 -1.46
N ALA A 373 -16.20 27.44 -1.06
CA ALA A 373 -15.07 27.54 -1.98
C ALA A 373 -13.86 26.74 -1.50
N GLU A 374 -12.95 26.41 -2.42
CA GLU A 374 -11.64 25.86 -2.05
C GLU A 374 -10.78 26.95 -1.40
N MET A 375 -9.90 26.58 -0.47
CA MET A 375 -9.04 27.55 0.22
C MET A 375 -8.13 28.34 -0.74
N ASN A 376 -7.67 27.73 -1.83
CA ASN A 376 -6.91 28.39 -2.89
C ASN A 376 -7.74 29.35 -3.76
N SER A 377 -9.06 29.37 -3.59
CA SER A 377 -9.98 30.30 -4.26
C SER A 377 -10.39 31.43 -3.33
N LEU A 378 -9.68 31.63 -2.22
CA LEU A 378 -9.88 32.78 -1.34
C LEU A 378 -9.81 34.09 -2.16
N SER A 379 -10.87 34.87 -2.07
CA SER A 379 -11.01 36.20 -2.66
C SER A 379 -11.63 37.15 -1.63
N GLU A 380 -11.99 38.35 -2.06
CA GLU A 380 -12.84 39.24 -1.27
C GLU A 380 -14.26 38.70 -1.14
N TYR A 381 -14.87 38.95 0.03
CA TYR A 381 -16.25 38.60 0.37
C TYR A 381 -16.95 39.78 1.10
N PRO A 382 -17.48 40.77 0.37
CA PRO A 382 -17.95 42.06 0.93
C PRO A 382 -19.06 42.00 1.99
N LYS A 383 -19.89 40.95 1.98
CA LYS A 383 -21.00 40.74 2.93
C LYS A 383 -20.76 39.60 3.92
N MET A 384 -19.53 39.08 4.00
CA MET A 384 -19.22 37.99 4.92
C MET A 384 -19.29 38.46 6.38
N GLU A 385 -20.02 37.72 7.19
CA GLU A 385 -20.13 37.88 8.64
C GLU A 385 -19.50 36.68 9.39
N HIS A 386 -19.50 35.51 8.74
CA HIS A 386 -19.06 34.24 9.31
C HIS A 386 -18.15 33.48 8.35
N LEU A 387 -16.95 33.13 8.81
CA LEU A 387 -15.97 32.31 8.09
C LEU A 387 -15.83 30.93 8.76
N ILE A 388 -16.09 29.87 8.01
CA ILE A 388 -15.83 28.49 8.45
C ILE A 388 -14.69 27.93 7.60
N VAL A 389 -13.60 27.51 8.24
CA VAL A 389 -12.51 26.83 7.53
C VAL A 389 -12.50 25.35 7.90
N MET A 390 -12.69 24.49 6.91
CA MET A 390 -12.64 23.04 7.09
C MET A 390 -11.47 22.47 6.28
N THR A 391 -10.43 21.96 6.95
CA THR A 391 -9.25 21.49 6.23
C THR A 391 -8.76 20.13 6.73
N CYS A 392 -8.31 19.27 5.81
CA CYS A 392 -7.57 18.07 6.19
C CYS A 392 -6.07 18.29 6.19
N THR A 393 -5.35 17.52 7.01
CA THR A 393 -3.90 17.41 6.92
C THR A 393 -3.50 16.29 5.96
N TYR A 394 -2.56 16.55 5.05
CA TYR A 394 -2.03 15.56 4.09
C TYR A 394 -0.63 15.07 4.45
N GLY A 395 -0.37 13.78 4.26
CA GLY A 395 0.94 13.18 4.51
C GLY A 395 1.38 13.37 5.97
N LYS A 396 2.61 13.83 6.19
CA LYS A 396 3.16 14.14 7.52
C LYS A 396 2.96 15.61 7.89
N GLY A 397 1.73 16.07 8.02
CA GLY A 397 1.48 17.45 8.47
C GLY A 397 1.52 18.52 7.39
N ASN A 398 1.32 18.19 6.10
CA ASN A 398 1.23 19.20 5.03
C ASN A 398 -0.21 19.67 4.81
N GLU A 399 -0.34 20.81 4.16
CA GLU A 399 -1.58 21.30 3.60
C GLU A 399 -2.11 20.42 2.46
N PRO A 400 -3.43 20.39 2.25
CA PRO A 400 -4.01 19.80 1.06
C PRO A 400 -3.70 20.68 -0.16
N VAL A 401 -3.62 20.06 -1.33
CA VAL A 401 -3.27 20.70 -2.60
C VAL A 401 -4.13 21.94 -2.91
N ASN A 402 -5.42 21.90 -2.56
CA ASN A 402 -6.34 23.01 -2.77
C ASN A 402 -6.29 24.07 -1.67
N ALA A 403 -5.26 24.06 -0.82
CA ALA A 403 -5.00 25.06 0.22
C ALA A 403 -3.54 25.59 0.25
N THR A 404 -2.66 25.13 -0.65
CA THR A 404 -1.25 25.55 -0.76
C THR A 404 -1.02 27.06 -0.90
N LYS A 405 -1.97 27.78 -1.50
CA LYS A 405 -1.90 29.23 -1.69
C LYS A 405 -2.58 30.00 -0.56
N PHE A 406 -3.27 29.33 0.36
CA PHE A 406 -4.13 29.97 1.34
C PHE A 406 -3.41 31.03 2.17
N LYS A 407 -2.25 30.70 2.75
CA LYS A 407 -1.46 31.66 3.55
C LYS A 407 -1.11 32.92 2.74
N SER A 408 -0.63 32.75 1.51
CA SER A 408 -0.29 33.87 0.64
C SER A 408 -1.50 34.70 0.21
N LEU A 409 -2.64 34.05 -0.04
CA LEU A 409 -3.89 34.74 -0.41
C LEU A 409 -4.48 35.47 0.80
N TRP A 410 -4.38 34.89 2.00
CA TRP A 410 -4.84 35.51 3.25
C TRP A 410 -4.08 36.79 3.55
N GLN A 411 -2.76 36.80 3.28
CA GLN A 411 -1.93 37.99 3.44
C GLN A 411 -2.19 39.05 2.36
N LYS A 412 -2.61 38.66 1.16
CA LYS A 412 -2.88 39.58 0.03
C LYS A 412 -4.29 40.17 0.06
N ASN A 413 -5.29 39.41 0.48
CA ASN A 413 -6.68 39.85 0.50
C ASN A 413 -6.99 40.49 1.85
N THR A 414 -7.18 41.80 1.87
CA THR A 414 -7.63 42.50 3.07
C THR A 414 -9.14 42.33 3.21
N ILE A 415 -9.59 41.32 3.95
CA ILE A 415 -10.97 41.32 4.47
C ILE A 415 -11.06 42.57 5.36
N GLN A 416 -11.99 43.49 5.09
CA GLN A 416 -11.99 44.81 5.75
C GLN A 416 -13.00 44.93 6.89
N LYS A 417 -13.99 44.04 6.94
CA LYS A 417 -15.07 44.08 7.94
C LYS A 417 -14.82 43.08 9.07
N PRO A 418 -15.24 43.40 10.31
CA PRO A 418 -15.24 42.42 11.40
C PRO A 418 -16.06 41.19 11.04
N PHE A 419 -15.53 40.01 11.34
CA PHE A 419 -16.20 38.74 11.11
C PHE A 419 -15.93 37.77 12.25
N THR A 420 -16.76 36.74 12.37
CA THR A 420 -16.48 35.61 13.27
C THR A 420 -15.94 34.43 12.50
N TYR A 421 -15.10 33.60 13.12
CA TYR A 421 -14.56 32.42 12.46
C TYR A 421 -14.53 31.17 13.34
N SER A 422 -14.49 30.01 12.67
CA SER A 422 -14.24 28.71 13.28
C SER A 422 -13.45 27.81 12.34
N VAL A 423 -12.55 27.00 12.91
CA VAL A 423 -11.70 26.06 12.16
C VAL A 423 -12.00 24.62 12.57
N VAL A 424 -12.16 23.75 11.58
CA VAL A 424 -12.34 22.30 11.76
C VAL A 424 -11.22 21.55 11.06
N GLY A 425 -10.41 20.85 11.83
CA GLY A 425 -9.32 20.02 11.35
C GLY A 425 -9.74 18.57 11.14
N PHE A 426 -9.51 18.02 9.95
CA PHE A 426 -9.73 16.61 9.66
C PHE A 426 -8.38 15.88 9.60
N GLY A 427 -8.23 14.83 10.38
CA GLY A 427 -6.97 14.10 10.45
C GLY A 427 -7.14 12.66 10.90
N SER A 428 -6.01 12.03 11.17
CA SER A 428 -5.97 10.71 11.78
C SER A 428 -4.91 10.69 12.87
N LEU A 429 -5.27 10.23 14.06
CA LEU A 429 -4.33 10.05 15.18
C LEU A 429 -3.23 9.02 14.87
N ALA A 430 -3.35 8.29 13.76
CA ALA A 430 -2.30 7.42 13.26
C ALA A 430 -1.08 8.18 12.69
N TYR A 431 -1.16 9.50 12.55
CA TYR A 431 -0.03 10.35 12.15
C TYR A 431 0.44 11.21 13.35
N PRO A 432 1.76 11.40 13.52
CA PRO A 432 2.30 12.25 14.59
C PRO A 432 1.79 13.69 14.51
N ASP A 433 1.70 14.24 13.30
CA ASP A 433 1.25 15.61 13.03
C ASP A 433 -0.28 15.69 12.89
N TYR A 434 -1.02 15.18 13.88
CA TYR A 434 -2.49 15.12 13.85
C TYR A 434 -3.12 16.52 13.70
N CYS A 435 -3.92 16.72 12.64
CA CYS A 435 -4.58 17.98 12.30
C CYS A 435 -3.64 19.22 12.22
N LYS A 436 -2.31 19.02 12.08
CA LYS A 436 -1.31 20.11 12.12
C LYS A 436 -1.66 21.32 11.26
N TYR A 437 -2.01 21.10 9.99
CA TYR A 437 -2.34 22.21 9.09
C TYR A 437 -3.57 23.01 9.53
N ALA A 438 -4.54 22.38 10.20
CA ALA A 438 -5.67 23.10 10.77
C ALA A 438 -5.25 24.01 11.93
N TYR A 439 -4.32 23.56 12.78
CA TYR A 439 -3.74 24.40 13.83
C TYR A 439 -2.98 25.60 13.22
N GLU A 440 -2.17 25.38 12.18
CA GLU A 440 -1.47 26.47 11.49
C GLU A 440 -2.44 27.50 10.89
N VAL A 441 -3.58 27.04 10.37
CA VAL A 441 -4.65 27.91 9.88
C VAL A 441 -5.32 28.69 11.02
N ASP A 442 -5.62 28.03 12.14
CA ASP A 442 -6.24 28.69 13.30
C ASP A 442 -5.30 29.75 13.90
N GLU A 443 -4.00 29.47 14.00
CA GLU A 443 -2.98 30.44 14.39
C GLU A 443 -2.89 31.62 13.43
N LEU A 444 -2.98 31.37 12.12
CA LEU A 444 -2.97 32.43 11.10
C LEU A 444 -4.19 33.35 11.24
N LEU A 445 -5.37 32.78 11.47
CA LEU A 445 -6.60 33.54 11.67
C LEU A 445 -6.58 34.31 13.00
N ALA A 446 -6.05 33.71 14.07
CA ALA A 446 -5.96 34.33 15.40
C ALA A 446 -5.07 35.58 15.43
N LYS A 447 -4.11 35.70 14.50
CA LYS A 447 -3.28 36.92 14.36
C LYS A 447 -4.02 38.10 13.74
N THR A 448 -5.25 37.92 13.28
CA THR A 448 -6.04 38.95 12.60
C THR A 448 -6.93 39.69 13.62
N SER A 449 -6.77 41.01 13.75
CA SER A 449 -7.49 41.82 14.75
C SER A 449 -9.01 41.94 14.51
N ILE A 450 -9.44 41.85 13.26
CA ILE A 450 -10.86 41.97 12.85
C ILE A 450 -11.64 40.65 12.93
N GLY A 451 -10.96 39.52 13.12
CA GLY A 451 -11.57 38.20 13.16
C GLY A 451 -11.75 37.71 14.60
N LYS A 452 -12.99 37.48 15.03
CA LYS A 452 -13.28 36.93 16.36
C LYS A 452 -13.52 35.42 16.30
N LYS A 453 -12.72 34.63 17.02
CA LYS A 453 -12.96 33.18 17.16
C LYS A 453 -14.26 32.95 17.93
N ILE A 454 -15.17 32.15 17.39
CA ILE A 454 -16.46 31.85 18.05
C ILE A 454 -16.48 30.49 18.75
N VAL A 455 -15.75 29.51 18.20
CA VAL A 455 -15.54 28.20 18.83
C VAL A 455 -14.08 27.82 18.66
N ASP A 456 -13.52 27.17 19.67
CA ASP A 456 -12.19 26.58 19.57
C ASP A 456 -12.08 25.59 18.41
N LEU A 457 -10.86 25.42 17.90
CA LEU A 457 -10.59 24.50 16.81
C LEU A 457 -11.03 23.08 17.21
N GLN A 458 -11.91 22.49 16.39
CA GLN A 458 -12.31 21.09 16.56
C GLN A 458 -11.44 20.20 15.67
N THR A 459 -10.89 19.14 16.24
CA THR A 459 -10.26 18.07 15.46
C THR A 459 -11.22 16.88 15.26
N VAL A 460 -11.21 16.33 14.05
CA VAL A 460 -12.05 15.21 13.62
C VAL A 460 -11.15 14.06 13.20
N ASN A 461 -11.05 13.05 14.08
CA ASN A 461 -10.27 11.85 13.84
C ASN A 461 -11.02 10.91 12.89
N ASN A 462 -10.35 10.44 11.84
CA ASN A 462 -10.82 9.37 10.95
C ASN A 462 -12.28 9.58 10.44
N GLN A 463 -12.65 10.83 10.17
CA GLN A 463 -13.97 11.17 9.63
C GLN A 463 -15.11 10.86 10.62
N SER A 464 -14.81 10.95 11.92
CA SER A 464 -15.78 10.77 13.00
C SER A 464 -16.94 11.75 12.87
N VAL A 465 -18.12 11.20 12.58
CA VAL A 465 -19.37 11.96 12.52
C VAL A 465 -19.70 12.56 13.88
N GLU A 466 -19.43 11.82 14.96
CA GLU A 466 -19.69 12.27 16.33
C GLU A 466 -18.85 13.50 16.68
N SER A 467 -17.53 13.44 16.46
CA SER A 467 -16.63 14.58 16.73
C SER A 467 -17.00 15.81 15.89
N PHE A 468 -17.40 15.61 14.63
CA PHE A 468 -17.87 16.72 13.80
C PHE A 468 -19.23 17.27 14.25
N SER A 469 -20.13 16.40 14.72
CA SER A 469 -21.45 16.81 15.24
C SER A 469 -21.33 17.67 16.49
N LEU A 470 -20.37 17.38 17.37
CA LEU A 470 -20.09 18.20 18.55
C LEU A 470 -19.76 19.65 18.16
N TRP A 471 -18.85 19.82 17.20
CA TRP A 471 -18.55 21.15 16.66
C TRP A 471 -19.75 21.78 15.97
N ALA A 472 -20.45 21.05 15.11
CA ALA A 472 -21.57 21.60 14.35
C ALA A 472 -22.67 22.12 15.28
N ASN A 473 -22.98 21.38 16.34
CA ASN A 473 -23.96 21.76 17.34
C ASN A 473 -23.50 22.98 18.16
N GLU A 474 -22.26 22.98 18.63
CA GLU A 474 -21.73 24.11 19.42
C GLU A 474 -21.63 25.39 18.58
N TRP A 475 -21.11 25.29 17.36
CA TRP A 475 -21.05 26.41 16.44
C TRP A 475 -22.45 26.97 16.13
N ALA A 476 -23.42 26.11 15.80
CA ALA A 476 -24.79 26.54 15.52
C ALA A 476 -25.44 27.22 16.73
N ARG A 477 -25.23 26.68 17.93
CA ARG A 477 -25.73 27.25 19.19
C ARG A 477 -25.23 28.67 19.42
N GLN A 478 -23.93 28.91 19.19
CA GLN A 478 -23.33 30.25 19.30
C GLN A 478 -23.83 31.22 18.23
N GLN A 479 -24.36 30.70 17.11
CA GLN A 479 -24.96 31.47 16.03
C GLN A 479 -26.47 31.70 16.19
N GLY A 480 -27.09 31.15 17.24
CA GLY A 480 -28.52 31.32 17.53
C GLY A 480 -29.45 30.44 16.69
N PHE A 481 -28.97 29.32 16.13
CA PHE A 481 -29.81 28.34 15.43
C PHE A 481 -29.34 26.89 15.67
N SER A 482 -30.01 25.91 15.08
CA SER A 482 -29.63 24.49 15.16
C SER A 482 -29.34 23.93 13.77
N LEU A 483 -28.35 23.05 13.65
CA LEU A 483 -28.03 22.36 12.39
C LEU A 483 -28.55 20.92 12.43
N ASN A 484 -29.43 20.55 11.50
CA ASN A 484 -29.82 19.15 11.33
C ASN A 484 -29.08 18.53 10.14
N LEU A 485 -27.90 17.96 10.40
CA LEU A 485 -27.03 17.44 9.35
C LEU A 485 -27.36 15.97 9.01
N PRO A 486 -27.73 15.65 7.76
CA PRO A 486 -28.04 14.28 7.34
C PRO A 486 -26.76 13.46 7.13
N PHE A 487 -26.13 13.05 8.24
CA PHE A 487 -24.88 12.28 8.21
C PHE A 487 -25.03 10.88 7.60
N ASN A 488 -26.26 10.38 7.46
CA ASN A 488 -26.55 9.16 6.70
C ASN A 488 -26.03 9.23 5.25
N LYS A 489 -25.94 10.42 4.64
CA LYS A 489 -25.35 10.64 3.30
C LYS A 489 -23.82 10.51 3.28
N LEU A 490 -23.16 10.63 4.44
CA LEU A 490 -21.72 10.43 4.63
C LEU A 490 -21.38 9.06 5.23
N ALA A 491 -22.38 8.32 5.71
CA ALA A 491 -22.18 7.07 6.42
C ALA A 491 -21.45 6.04 5.55
N LYS A 492 -20.52 5.31 6.19
CA LYS A 492 -19.94 4.09 5.60
C LYS A 492 -21.09 3.15 5.23
N LYS A 493 -20.91 2.33 4.19
CA LYS A 493 -21.82 1.20 3.92
C LYS A 493 -22.03 0.46 5.24
N LYS A 494 -23.29 0.32 5.66
CA LYS A 494 -23.66 -0.47 6.84
C LYS A 494 -22.99 -1.84 6.71
N GLY A 495 -22.40 -2.32 7.81
CA GLY A 495 -21.86 -3.67 7.86
C GLY A 495 -22.93 -4.70 7.50
N LYS A 496 -22.50 -5.86 6.98
CA LYS A 496 -23.41 -6.99 6.74
C LYS A 496 -24.12 -7.30 8.06
N GLN A 497 -25.45 -7.29 8.03
CA GLN A 497 -26.27 -7.59 9.20
C GLN A 497 -26.30 -9.10 9.41
N HIS A 498 -26.18 -9.50 10.67
CA HIS A 498 -26.25 -10.86 11.15
C HIS A 498 -27.30 -10.95 12.25
N THR A 499 -27.95 -12.10 12.37
CA THR A 499 -28.95 -12.33 13.41
C THR A 499 -28.35 -13.05 14.61
N PHE A 500 -28.55 -12.48 15.79
CA PHE A 500 -28.09 -13.03 17.06
C PHE A 500 -29.28 -13.35 17.96
N LYS A 501 -29.21 -14.48 18.66
CA LYS A 501 -30.18 -14.86 19.69
C LYS A 501 -29.69 -14.37 21.05
N VAL A 502 -30.56 -13.71 21.81
CA VAL A 502 -30.27 -13.31 23.18
C VAL A 502 -30.31 -14.54 24.07
N ILE A 503 -29.17 -14.87 24.68
CA ILE A 503 -29.06 -15.99 25.62
C ILE A 503 -29.48 -15.54 27.00
N GLU A 504 -28.93 -14.40 27.43
CA GLU A 504 -29.09 -13.92 28.79
C GLU A 504 -28.96 -12.40 28.83
N LYS A 505 -29.71 -11.78 29.74
CA LYS A 505 -29.55 -10.38 30.11
C LYS A 505 -29.68 -10.25 31.63
N THR A 506 -28.69 -9.64 32.27
CA THR A 506 -28.70 -9.49 33.74
C THR A 506 -29.63 -8.36 34.19
N THR A 507 -29.99 -8.35 35.46
CA THR A 507 -30.69 -7.20 36.06
C THR A 507 -29.79 -5.95 36.04
N ILE A 508 -30.41 -4.77 35.93
CA ILE A 508 -29.70 -3.49 35.98
C ILE A 508 -29.16 -3.26 37.39
N GLN A 509 -27.91 -2.85 37.48
CA GLN A 509 -27.25 -2.48 38.72
C GLN A 509 -27.53 -1.02 39.12
N SER A 510 -27.15 -0.64 40.34
CA SER A 510 -27.38 0.71 40.88
C SER A 510 -26.71 1.84 40.08
N ASP A 511 -25.76 1.53 39.21
CA ASP A 511 -25.08 2.50 38.33
C ASP A 511 -25.61 2.50 36.89
N GLU A 512 -26.77 1.86 36.66
CA GLU A 512 -27.43 1.64 35.37
C GLU A 512 -26.71 0.64 34.44
N THR A 513 -25.79 -0.18 34.97
CA THR A 513 -25.03 -1.15 34.17
C THR A 513 -25.67 -2.55 34.16
N PHE A 514 -25.60 -3.25 33.03
CA PHE A 514 -26.05 -4.64 32.85
C PHE A 514 -25.23 -5.37 31.78
N LEU A 515 -25.30 -6.69 31.78
CA LEU A 515 -24.68 -7.57 30.78
C LEU A 515 -25.71 -8.13 29.82
N VAL A 516 -25.31 -8.33 28.56
CA VAL A 516 -26.10 -9.04 27.54
C VAL A 516 -25.21 -10.08 26.87
N ARG A 517 -25.70 -11.33 26.80
CA ARG A 517 -25.06 -12.42 26.06
C ARG A 517 -25.84 -12.75 24.80
N LEU A 518 -25.15 -12.80 23.68
CA LEU A 518 -25.72 -13.02 22.36
C LEU A 518 -25.01 -14.19 21.67
N GLN A 519 -25.78 -15.14 21.15
CA GLN A 519 -25.27 -16.24 20.35
C GLN A 519 -25.54 -15.98 18.87
N THR A 520 -24.55 -16.19 18.02
CA THR A 520 -24.73 -16.10 16.57
C THR A 520 -25.53 -17.30 16.05
N ILE A 521 -26.53 -17.05 15.21
CA ILE A 521 -27.27 -18.11 14.50
C ILE A 521 -26.50 -18.53 13.23
N GLU A 522 -25.74 -17.60 12.67
CA GLU A 522 -24.92 -17.78 11.48
C GLU A 522 -23.47 -18.13 11.84
N ASN A 523 -22.71 -18.71 10.91
CA ASN A 523 -21.27 -18.93 11.09
C ASN A 523 -20.49 -17.62 10.88
N VAL A 524 -20.46 -16.78 11.91
CA VAL A 524 -19.75 -15.50 11.90
C VAL A 524 -18.57 -15.54 12.85
N ARG A 525 -17.39 -15.19 12.32
CA ARG A 525 -16.16 -15.12 13.14
C ARG A 525 -16.07 -13.77 13.81
N PHE A 526 -15.88 -13.75 15.12
CA PHE A 526 -15.52 -12.58 15.93
C PHE A 526 -14.54 -12.98 17.03
N THR A 527 -13.84 -11.99 17.58
CA THR A 527 -12.89 -12.17 18.69
C THR A 527 -12.99 -10.99 19.66
N SER A 528 -12.56 -11.19 20.89
CA SER A 528 -12.54 -10.14 21.91
C SER A 528 -11.79 -8.89 21.41
N GLY A 529 -12.44 -7.73 21.54
CA GLY A 529 -11.96 -6.44 21.02
C GLY A 529 -12.56 -6.02 19.68
N ASP A 530 -13.22 -6.92 18.93
CA ASP A 530 -14.09 -6.54 17.80
C ASP A 530 -15.30 -5.73 18.30
N LEU A 531 -16.05 -5.07 17.39
CA LEU A 531 -17.18 -4.22 17.74
C LEU A 531 -18.49 -4.76 17.18
N LEU A 532 -19.56 -4.68 17.97
CA LEU A 532 -20.94 -4.95 17.55
C LEU A 532 -21.66 -3.63 17.24
N GLY A 533 -22.07 -3.45 15.99
CA GLY A 533 -22.84 -2.29 15.54
C GLY A 533 -24.33 -2.58 15.52
N ILE A 534 -25.09 -1.85 16.32
CA ILE A 534 -26.54 -1.93 16.39
C ILE A 534 -27.10 -0.65 15.79
N THR A 535 -27.97 -0.78 14.79
CA THR A 535 -28.62 0.38 14.16
C THR A 535 -29.98 0.62 14.81
N SER A 536 -30.25 1.84 15.24
CA SER A 536 -31.58 2.23 15.70
C SER A 536 -32.56 2.25 14.54
N GLU A 537 -33.72 1.64 14.73
CA GLU A 537 -34.83 1.73 13.77
C GLU A 537 -35.49 3.11 13.77
N ILE A 538 -35.30 3.90 14.85
CA ILE A 538 -35.93 5.21 15.04
C ILE A 538 -35.20 6.29 14.23
N ASP A 539 -33.88 6.43 14.42
CA ASP A 539 -33.08 7.50 13.81
C ASP A 539 -32.09 7.01 12.75
N GLY A 540 -32.01 5.70 12.53
CA GLY A 540 -31.10 5.06 11.57
C GLY A 540 -29.62 5.15 11.95
N ARG A 541 -29.27 5.65 13.14
CA ARG A 541 -27.89 5.77 13.61
C ARG A 541 -27.41 4.44 14.18
N GLU A 542 -26.14 4.14 13.92
CA GLU A 542 -25.48 2.95 14.44
C GLU A 542 -24.68 3.29 15.70
N ARG A 543 -24.79 2.46 16.75
CA ARG A 543 -23.92 2.52 17.93
C ARG A 543 -23.08 1.26 18.01
N LEU A 544 -21.80 1.44 18.32
CA LEU A 544 -20.83 0.36 18.49
C LEU A 544 -20.70 -0.01 19.96
N TYR A 545 -20.55 -1.30 20.21
CA TYR A 545 -20.27 -1.89 21.53
C TYR A 545 -19.07 -2.82 21.43
N SER A 546 -18.12 -2.72 22.35
CA SER A 546 -16.95 -3.61 22.35
C SER A 546 -17.36 -5.03 22.76
N ILE A 547 -16.94 -6.00 21.95
CA ILE A 547 -17.26 -7.41 22.13
C ILE A 547 -16.25 -8.04 23.09
N GLY A 548 -16.76 -8.65 24.17
CA GLY A 548 -16.06 -9.73 24.86
C GLY A 548 -16.53 -11.07 24.29
N LYS A 549 -15.61 -11.95 23.90
CA LYS A 549 -15.96 -13.30 23.46
C LYS A 549 -15.98 -14.24 24.67
N THR A 550 -17.05 -15.02 24.84
CA THR A 550 -17.11 -16.04 25.89
C THR A 550 -16.51 -17.37 25.40
N ALA A 551 -16.21 -18.27 26.32
CA ALA A 551 -15.73 -19.63 26.02
C ALA A 551 -16.69 -20.43 25.11
N PHE A 552 -17.99 -20.11 25.13
CA PHE A 552 -19.02 -20.73 24.29
C PHE A 552 -19.18 -20.07 22.91
N ASN A 553 -18.22 -19.24 22.50
CA ASN A 553 -18.27 -18.47 21.25
C ASN A 553 -19.52 -17.58 21.15
N GLU A 554 -19.89 -16.95 22.27
CA GLU A 554 -20.95 -15.94 22.35
C GLU A 554 -20.34 -14.55 22.50
N ILE A 555 -21.13 -13.53 22.16
CA ILE A 555 -20.82 -12.13 22.38
C ILE A 555 -21.33 -11.72 23.76
N LEU A 556 -20.44 -11.23 24.60
CA LEU A 556 -20.73 -10.56 25.86
C LEU A 556 -20.59 -9.05 25.67
N LEU A 557 -21.67 -8.33 25.97
CA LEU A 557 -21.69 -6.87 26.03
C LEU A 557 -21.83 -6.43 27.49
N SER A 558 -21.08 -5.41 27.90
CA SER A 558 -21.36 -4.64 29.10
C SER A 558 -21.92 -3.28 28.69
N VAL A 559 -23.12 -2.96 29.17
CA VAL A 559 -23.92 -1.84 28.69
C VAL A 559 -24.35 -0.99 29.87
N LYS A 560 -24.20 0.32 29.73
CA LYS A 560 -24.77 1.30 30.65
C LYS A 560 -26.03 1.86 30.03
N ARG A 561 -27.14 1.75 30.74
CA ARG A 561 -28.40 2.35 30.34
C ARG A 561 -28.32 3.86 30.48
N HIS A 562 -28.76 4.55 29.44
CA HIS A 562 -29.03 5.97 29.47
C HIS A 562 -30.53 6.16 29.36
N GLU A 563 -31.12 6.96 30.24
CA GLU A 563 -32.57 7.17 30.30
C GLU A 563 -33.18 7.52 28.93
N LYS A 564 -32.54 8.43 28.19
CA LYS A 564 -32.93 8.85 26.83
C LYS A 564 -32.16 8.12 25.71
N GLY A 565 -31.40 7.08 26.02
CA GLY A 565 -30.58 6.36 25.05
C GLY A 565 -31.39 5.38 24.22
N LEU A 566 -31.43 5.54 22.89
CA LEU A 566 -32.24 4.69 22.02
C LEU A 566 -31.80 3.21 22.09
N ILE A 567 -30.53 2.94 21.77
CA ILE A 567 -30.03 1.56 21.67
C ILE A 567 -29.79 0.93 23.04
N SER A 568 -29.35 1.70 24.04
CA SER A 568 -29.18 1.18 25.40
C SER A 568 -30.51 0.73 26.01
N ASN A 569 -31.62 1.42 25.71
CA ASN A 569 -32.94 0.99 26.16
C ASN A 569 -33.47 -0.21 25.35
N VAL A 570 -33.19 -0.30 24.04
CA VAL A 570 -33.47 -1.51 23.25
C VAL A 570 -32.79 -2.72 23.89
N LEU A 571 -31.47 -2.64 24.14
CA LEU A 571 -30.71 -3.71 24.78
C LEU A 571 -31.22 -4.06 26.19
N ASN A 572 -31.67 -3.06 26.94
CA ASN A 572 -32.20 -3.27 28.28
C ASN A 572 -33.53 -4.05 28.29
N ASN A 573 -34.35 -3.85 27.25
CA ASN A 573 -35.68 -4.44 27.11
C ASN A 573 -35.66 -5.84 26.47
N LEU A 574 -34.50 -6.31 26.00
CA LEU A 574 -34.33 -7.65 25.46
C LEU A 574 -34.58 -8.72 26.54
N LYS A 575 -35.26 -9.80 26.13
CA LYS A 575 -35.49 -11.01 26.91
C LYS A 575 -34.70 -12.18 26.31
N SER A 576 -34.44 -13.20 27.13
CA SER A 576 -33.84 -14.45 26.62
C SER A 576 -34.74 -15.05 25.54
N GLY A 577 -34.13 -15.45 24.42
CA GLY A 577 -34.82 -15.94 23.23
C GLY A 577 -35.03 -14.89 22.14
N ASP A 578 -34.97 -13.59 22.46
CA ASP A 578 -35.18 -12.53 21.47
C ASP A 578 -34.11 -12.56 20.36
N LEU A 579 -34.46 -12.04 19.18
CA LEU A 579 -33.56 -11.91 18.05
C LEU A 579 -33.11 -10.46 17.88
N LEU A 580 -31.80 -10.26 17.75
CA LEU A 580 -31.17 -8.97 17.52
C LEU A 580 -30.40 -8.99 16.19
N LYS A 581 -30.74 -8.06 15.29
CA LYS A 581 -29.97 -7.83 14.06
C LYS A 581 -28.86 -6.81 14.31
N SER A 582 -27.63 -7.18 14.02
CA SER A 582 -26.48 -6.29 14.18
C SER A 582 -25.33 -6.64 13.23
N ALA A 583 -24.40 -5.71 13.05
CA ALA A 583 -23.20 -5.90 12.24
C ALA A 583 -21.96 -6.12 13.11
N ILE A 584 -21.02 -6.94 12.64
CA ILE A 584 -19.71 -7.11 13.27
C ILE A 584 -18.67 -6.27 12.52
N TYR A 585 -17.90 -5.49 13.26
CA TYR A 585 -16.76 -4.74 12.75
C TYR A 585 -15.46 -5.26 13.35
N LYS A 586 -14.53 -5.64 12.47
CA LYS A 586 -13.21 -6.12 12.87
C LYS A 586 -12.34 -4.99 13.40
N ASN A 587 -11.72 -5.21 14.56
CA ASN A 587 -10.82 -4.26 15.21
C ASN A 587 -9.46 -4.91 15.59
N PRO A 588 -8.66 -5.32 14.59
CA PRO A 588 -7.42 -6.07 14.82
C PRO A 588 -6.38 -5.33 15.64
N GLU A 589 -6.39 -4.00 15.63
CA GLU A 589 -5.48 -3.17 16.43
C GLU A 589 -5.74 -3.37 17.93
N PHE A 590 -6.97 -3.66 18.33
CA PHE A 590 -7.37 -3.90 19.72
C PHE A 590 -7.54 -5.39 20.07
N HIS A 591 -7.00 -6.31 19.27
CA HIS A 591 -6.96 -7.72 19.63
C HIS A 591 -5.87 -7.99 20.66
N PHE A 592 -6.08 -9.06 21.45
CA PHE A 592 -5.11 -9.55 22.43
C PHE A 592 -3.76 -9.85 21.75
N PRO A 593 -2.62 -9.44 22.32
CA PRO A 593 -1.31 -9.65 21.71
C PRO A 593 -0.91 -11.13 21.63
N LYS A 594 0.05 -11.44 20.73
CA LYS A 594 0.58 -12.80 20.55
C LYS A 594 1.25 -13.33 21.83
N LYS A 595 1.25 -14.65 21.98
CA LYS A 595 1.74 -15.39 23.16
C LYS A 595 3.10 -14.89 23.69
N GLY A 596 3.19 -14.70 25.00
CA GLY A 596 4.43 -14.51 25.76
C GLY A 596 4.72 -13.08 26.25
N LYS A 597 3.84 -12.11 25.97
CA LYS A 597 4.03 -10.72 26.42
C LYS A 597 3.13 -10.42 27.63
N PRO A 598 3.64 -9.73 28.67
CA PRO A 598 2.79 -9.26 29.75
C PRO A 598 1.81 -8.20 29.24
N VAL A 599 0.55 -8.29 29.66
CA VAL A 599 -0.53 -7.41 29.22
C VAL A 599 -1.14 -6.70 30.42
N VAL A 600 -1.34 -5.39 30.29
CA VAL A 600 -2.09 -4.58 31.25
C VAL A 600 -3.34 -4.05 30.57
N CYS A 601 -4.49 -4.40 31.11
CA CYS A 601 -5.79 -3.92 30.66
C CYS A 601 -6.28 -2.84 31.62
N ILE A 602 -6.64 -1.65 31.10
CA ILE A 602 -7.15 -0.53 31.89
C ILE A 602 -8.56 -0.22 31.41
N ALA A 603 -9.54 -0.37 32.30
CA ALA A 603 -10.95 -0.16 32.01
C ALA A 603 -11.65 0.77 33.00
N THR A 604 -12.69 1.46 32.53
CA THR A 604 -13.66 2.14 33.42
C THR A 604 -15.07 1.72 33.08
N GLY A 605 -15.84 1.36 34.12
CA GLY A 605 -17.24 0.94 33.98
C GLY A 605 -17.40 -0.18 32.95
N THR A 606 -18.24 0.06 31.94
CA THR A 606 -18.56 -0.90 30.86
C THR A 606 -17.41 -1.19 29.91
N GLY A 607 -16.33 -0.40 29.93
CA GLY A 607 -15.12 -0.65 29.14
C GLY A 607 -14.43 -1.99 29.47
N ILE A 608 -14.86 -2.68 30.53
CA ILE A 608 -14.36 -3.99 30.90
C ILE A 608 -14.77 -5.12 29.93
N ALA A 609 -15.86 -4.96 29.16
CA ALA A 609 -16.41 -6.01 28.29
C ALA A 609 -15.39 -6.76 27.42
N PRO A 610 -14.57 -6.10 26.58
CA PRO A 610 -13.60 -6.81 25.75
C PRO A 610 -12.55 -7.54 26.59
N PHE A 611 -12.18 -7.00 27.76
CA PHE A 611 -11.20 -7.61 28.64
C PHE A 611 -11.74 -8.85 29.35
N LEU A 612 -13.03 -8.92 29.68
CA LEU A 612 -13.63 -10.17 30.18
C LEU A 612 -13.43 -11.30 29.18
N GLY A 613 -13.65 -11.03 27.88
CA GLY A 613 -13.41 -12.01 26.84
C GLY A 613 -11.93 -12.33 26.62
N MET A 614 -11.05 -11.32 26.64
CA MET A 614 -9.60 -11.54 26.51
C MET A 614 -9.02 -12.35 27.66
N ILE A 615 -9.53 -12.16 28.88
CA ILE A 615 -9.16 -12.96 30.06
C ILE A 615 -9.63 -14.40 29.87
N ALA A 616 -10.89 -14.61 29.46
CA ALA A 616 -11.42 -15.94 29.19
C ALA A 616 -10.60 -16.68 28.11
N ASP A 617 -10.20 -15.98 27.05
CA ASP A 617 -9.39 -16.48 25.94
C ASP A 617 -7.88 -16.64 26.28
N ASN A 618 -7.44 -16.27 27.50
CA ASN A 618 -6.02 -16.34 27.92
C ASN A 618 -5.60 -17.78 28.30
N GLU A 619 -5.79 -18.74 27.38
CA GLU A 619 -5.45 -20.16 27.58
C GLU A 619 -3.95 -20.42 27.79
N ALA A 620 -3.10 -19.46 27.41
CA ALA A 620 -1.66 -19.56 27.60
C ALA A 620 -1.19 -19.02 28.95
N HIS A 621 -2.11 -18.62 29.84
CA HIS A 621 -1.81 -18.05 31.17
C HIS A 621 -0.76 -16.94 31.11
N GLN A 622 -0.85 -16.08 30.10
CA GLN A 622 0.09 -14.96 29.96
C GLN A 622 -0.12 -13.99 31.13
N PRO A 623 0.96 -13.37 31.66
CA PRO A 623 0.82 -12.39 32.74
C PRO A 623 -0.14 -11.27 32.32
N LEU A 624 -1.28 -11.19 33.00
CA LEU A 624 -2.36 -10.26 32.67
C LEU A 624 -2.81 -9.54 33.94
N THR A 625 -2.69 -8.22 33.96
CA THR A 625 -3.19 -7.39 35.07
C THR A 625 -4.35 -6.53 34.58
N LEU A 626 -5.46 -6.53 35.32
CA LEU A 626 -6.61 -5.67 35.05
C LEU A 626 -6.66 -4.52 36.06
N PHE A 627 -6.66 -3.29 35.57
CA PHE A 627 -7.00 -2.09 36.32
C PHE A 627 -8.43 -1.70 35.94
N TRP A 628 -9.34 -1.66 36.91
CA TRP A 628 -10.74 -1.32 36.66
C TRP A 628 -11.22 -0.18 37.57
N GLY A 629 -11.89 0.80 36.98
CA GLY A 629 -12.48 1.93 37.68
C GLY A 629 -14.01 1.88 37.73
N GLY A 630 -14.58 2.01 38.93
CA GLY A 630 -16.02 2.05 39.19
C GLY A 630 -16.44 3.19 40.12
N LYS A 631 -17.74 3.30 40.40
CA LYS A 631 -18.23 4.25 41.43
C LYS A 631 -18.00 3.71 42.83
N ASN A 632 -18.40 2.46 43.06
CA ASN A 632 -18.39 1.76 44.34
C ASN A 632 -18.32 0.24 44.10
N ASP A 633 -18.22 -0.54 45.17
CA ASP A 633 -18.20 -2.00 45.17
C ASP A 633 -19.38 -2.64 44.39
N ARG A 634 -20.58 -2.07 44.52
CA ARG A 634 -21.78 -2.53 43.78
C ARG A 634 -21.60 -2.43 42.27
N SER A 635 -20.80 -1.50 41.78
CA SER A 635 -20.50 -1.36 40.34
C SER A 635 -19.69 -2.57 39.81
N LEU A 636 -18.92 -3.25 40.66
CA LEU A 636 -18.12 -4.43 40.30
C LEU A 636 -18.92 -5.73 40.43
N ALA A 637 -20.03 -5.74 41.16
CA ALA A 637 -20.75 -6.94 41.57
C ALA A 637 -21.09 -7.89 40.41
N ILE A 638 -21.50 -7.35 39.25
CA ILE A 638 -21.83 -8.14 38.04
C ILE A 638 -20.63 -8.82 37.37
N TYR A 639 -19.41 -8.38 37.66
CA TYR A 639 -18.17 -8.97 37.13
C TYR A 639 -17.41 -9.79 38.17
N LYS A 640 -17.74 -9.61 39.46
CA LYS A 640 -16.93 -10.06 40.59
C LYS A 640 -16.70 -11.58 40.56
N SER A 641 -17.76 -12.38 40.44
CA SER A 641 -17.65 -13.85 40.42
C SER A 641 -16.78 -14.35 39.28
N PHE A 642 -16.93 -13.75 38.08
CA PHE A 642 -16.08 -14.08 36.94
C PHE A 642 -14.61 -13.74 37.23
N LEU A 643 -14.32 -12.53 37.70
CA LEU A 643 -12.93 -12.09 37.94
C LEU A 643 -12.24 -12.91 39.04
N GLU A 644 -12.94 -13.23 40.13
CA GLU A 644 -12.44 -14.08 41.21
C GLU A 644 -12.11 -15.50 40.69
N GLU A 645 -12.97 -16.06 39.84
CA GLU A 645 -12.70 -17.34 39.20
C GLU A 645 -11.47 -17.28 38.30
N GLN A 646 -11.35 -16.23 37.48
CA GLN A 646 -10.21 -16.08 36.56
C GLN A 646 -8.87 -15.84 37.29
N LEU A 647 -8.90 -15.21 38.47
CA LEU A 647 -7.74 -15.13 39.38
C LEU A 647 -7.37 -16.52 39.90
N ARG A 648 -8.37 -17.29 40.36
CA ARG A 648 -8.17 -18.64 40.91
C ARG A 648 -7.56 -19.60 39.88
N VAL A 649 -8.04 -19.58 38.63
CA VAL A 649 -7.50 -20.42 37.56
C VAL A 649 -6.25 -19.84 36.90
N GLY A 650 -5.77 -18.66 37.33
CA GLY A 650 -4.54 -18.04 36.84
C GLY A 650 -4.62 -17.48 35.41
N LYS A 651 -5.82 -17.25 34.86
CA LYS A 651 -6.02 -16.55 33.58
C LYS A 651 -5.92 -15.02 33.74
N LEU A 652 -6.22 -14.52 34.94
CA LEU A 652 -5.96 -13.16 35.40
C LEU A 652 -4.89 -13.23 36.49
N THR A 653 -3.78 -12.49 36.35
CA THR A 653 -2.67 -12.53 37.31
C THR A 653 -2.90 -11.60 38.49
N ASN A 654 -3.39 -10.39 38.22
CA ASN A 654 -3.63 -9.39 39.26
C ASN A 654 -4.82 -8.50 38.90
N LEU A 655 -5.53 -8.03 39.91
CA LEU A 655 -6.69 -7.15 39.79
C LEU A 655 -6.49 -5.92 40.67
N GLN A 656 -6.60 -4.74 40.06
CA GLN A 656 -6.47 -3.45 40.72
C GLN A 656 -7.76 -2.65 40.51
N ILE A 657 -8.37 -2.18 41.60
CA ILE A 657 -9.68 -1.54 41.56
C ILE A 657 -9.60 -0.11 42.08
N ALA A 658 -10.15 0.83 41.32
CA ALA A 658 -10.31 2.23 41.71
C ALA A 658 -11.80 2.55 41.92
N TYR A 659 -12.15 3.08 43.09
CA TYR A 659 -13.51 3.56 43.37
C TYR A 659 -13.56 5.07 43.48
N SER A 660 -14.37 5.69 42.62
CA SER A 660 -14.50 7.15 42.56
C SER A 660 -15.48 7.76 43.58
N ARG A 661 -16.25 6.93 44.31
CA ARG A 661 -17.26 7.37 45.29
C ARG A 661 -17.24 6.55 46.60
N MET A 662 -16.14 5.86 46.89
CA MET A 662 -16.00 5.03 48.10
C MET A 662 -14.60 5.18 48.68
N GLY A 663 -14.51 5.32 50.00
CA GLY A 663 -13.23 5.56 50.70
C GLY A 663 -12.54 6.85 50.23
N ALA A 664 -11.21 6.81 50.12
CA ALA A 664 -10.46 7.86 49.45
C ALA A 664 -10.75 7.80 47.94
N LYS A 665 -11.32 8.89 47.39
CA LYS A 665 -11.66 9.00 45.98
C LYS A 665 -10.43 8.74 45.10
N LYS A 666 -10.44 7.63 44.36
CA LYS A 666 -9.39 7.25 43.42
C LYS A 666 -9.97 6.96 42.04
N TYR A 667 -9.25 7.38 41.01
CA TYR A 667 -9.45 6.99 39.63
C TYR A 667 -8.33 6.07 39.17
N VAL A 668 -8.53 5.38 38.04
CA VAL A 668 -7.53 4.44 37.52
C VAL A 668 -6.20 5.12 37.19
N GLN A 669 -6.22 6.37 36.71
CA GLN A 669 -5.00 7.12 36.43
C GLN A 669 -4.18 7.41 37.70
N ASP A 670 -4.83 7.56 38.85
CA ASP A 670 -4.13 7.74 40.14
C ASP A 670 -3.36 6.46 40.49
N ILE A 671 -3.96 5.28 40.28
CA ILE A 671 -3.28 3.99 40.50
C ILE A 671 -2.14 3.79 39.48
N VAL A 672 -2.33 4.22 38.22
CA VAL A 672 -1.27 4.17 37.20
C VAL A 672 -0.05 5.01 37.62
N LEU A 673 -0.28 6.18 38.20
CA LEU A 673 0.77 7.05 38.73
C LEU A 673 1.48 6.42 39.93
N GLU A 674 0.71 5.88 40.89
CA GLU A 674 1.23 5.14 42.06
C GLU A 674 2.11 3.95 41.64
N GLN A 675 1.82 3.34 40.49
CA GLN A 675 2.55 2.20 39.92
C GLN A 675 3.45 2.58 38.73
N SER A 676 3.96 3.82 38.69
CA SER A 676 4.76 4.33 37.57
C SER A 676 5.92 3.41 37.16
N THR A 677 6.69 2.91 38.13
CA THR A 677 7.82 1.97 37.91
C THR A 677 7.38 0.66 37.26
N PHE A 678 6.20 0.14 37.61
CA PHE A 678 5.64 -1.07 37.01
C PHE A 678 5.33 -0.83 35.52
N PHE A 679 4.68 0.28 35.18
CA PHE A 679 4.38 0.64 33.79
C PHE A 679 5.64 0.91 32.96
N ALA A 680 6.64 1.58 33.53
CA ALA A 680 7.92 1.79 32.87
C ALA A 680 8.61 0.45 32.53
N ASN A 681 8.69 -0.47 33.51
CA ASN A 681 9.28 -1.79 33.32
C ASN A 681 8.48 -2.66 32.33
N LEU A 682 7.15 -2.60 32.36
CA LEU A 682 6.28 -3.28 31.41
C LEU A 682 6.58 -2.83 29.98
N LEU A 683 6.65 -1.52 29.74
CA LEU A 683 6.90 -0.97 28.41
C LEU A 683 8.34 -1.25 27.94
N LYS A 684 9.31 -1.17 28.84
CA LYS A 684 10.71 -1.51 28.59
C LYS A 684 10.89 -2.98 28.19
N SER A 685 10.16 -3.90 28.83
CA SER A 685 10.21 -5.34 28.54
C SER A 685 9.39 -5.79 27.33
N GLY A 686 8.76 -4.85 26.59
CA GLY A 686 7.98 -5.19 25.41
C GLY A 686 6.53 -5.57 25.68
N GLY A 687 6.04 -5.38 26.92
CA GLY A 687 4.67 -5.57 27.34
C GLY A 687 3.69 -4.60 26.68
N VAL A 688 2.39 -4.87 26.84
CA VAL A 688 1.31 -4.17 26.12
C VAL A 688 0.31 -3.58 27.11
N VAL A 689 0.05 -2.28 27.00
CA VAL A 689 -1.02 -1.56 27.69
C VAL A 689 -2.22 -1.44 26.75
N MET A 690 -3.39 -1.90 27.19
CA MET A 690 -4.65 -1.84 26.46
C MET A 690 -5.66 -1.04 27.28
N ILE A 691 -6.30 -0.04 26.68
CA ILE A 691 -7.23 0.87 27.38
C ILE A 691 -8.61 0.83 26.71
N CYS A 692 -9.67 0.64 27.51
CA CYS A 692 -11.05 0.66 27.03
C CYS A 692 -11.99 1.41 27.99
N GLY A 693 -12.96 2.15 27.47
CA GLY A 693 -13.94 2.90 28.28
C GLY A 693 -14.01 4.37 27.90
N SER A 694 -14.14 5.25 28.89
CA SER A 694 -14.40 6.67 28.64
C SER A 694 -13.19 7.42 28.07
N VAL A 695 -13.45 8.34 27.13
CA VAL A 695 -12.41 9.25 26.59
C VAL A 695 -11.74 10.09 27.69
N ALA A 696 -12.47 10.47 28.74
CA ALA A 696 -11.91 11.22 29.87
C ALA A 696 -10.82 10.42 30.60
N MET A 697 -11.08 9.14 30.89
CA MET A 697 -10.08 8.25 31.48
C MET A 697 -8.90 8.04 30.53
N GLN A 698 -9.17 7.83 29.25
CA GLN A 698 -8.13 7.63 28.24
C GLN A 698 -7.14 8.79 28.20
N ARG A 699 -7.62 10.04 28.27
CA ARG A 699 -6.76 11.23 28.33
C ARG A 699 -5.93 11.26 29.61
N GLY A 700 -6.55 11.09 30.77
CA GLY A 700 -5.82 11.12 32.05
C GLY A 700 -4.76 10.03 32.16
N VAL A 701 -5.06 8.80 31.70
CA VAL A 701 -4.07 7.72 31.67
C VAL A 701 -2.97 7.99 30.64
N ALA A 702 -3.31 8.54 29.46
CA ALA A 702 -2.31 8.87 28.44
C ALA A 702 -1.34 9.96 28.91
N GLU A 703 -1.82 11.00 29.59
CA GLU A 703 -0.99 12.07 30.16
C GLU A 703 0.02 11.52 31.17
N ILE A 704 -0.44 10.66 32.09
CA ILE A 704 0.42 10.03 33.09
C ILE A 704 1.42 9.08 32.44
N LEU A 705 0.99 8.25 31.48
CA LEU A 705 1.90 7.36 30.76
C LEU A 705 2.92 8.13 29.92
N GLU A 706 2.55 9.28 29.34
CA GLU A 706 3.51 10.15 28.64
C GLU A 706 4.57 10.66 29.61
N SER A 707 4.19 11.15 30.80
CA SER A 707 5.14 11.56 31.84
C SER A 707 6.08 10.42 32.23
N ILE A 708 5.53 9.23 32.52
CA ILE A 708 6.31 8.03 32.88
C ILE A 708 7.29 7.66 31.77
N CYS A 709 6.85 7.67 30.51
CA CYS A 709 7.70 7.33 29.37
C CYS A 709 8.83 8.35 29.17
N GLN A 710 8.54 9.64 29.33
CA GLN A 710 9.54 10.71 29.19
C GLN A 710 10.56 10.68 30.31
N GLU A 711 10.11 10.59 31.56
CA GLU A 711 10.97 10.65 32.75
C GLU A 711 11.80 9.38 32.93
N GLN A 712 11.19 8.20 32.78
CA GLN A 712 11.85 6.92 33.13
C GLN A 712 12.42 6.17 31.93
N LEU A 713 11.86 6.38 30.72
CA LEU A 713 12.27 5.65 29.51
C LEU A 713 12.95 6.54 28.47
N GLN A 714 12.96 7.86 28.66
CA GLN A 714 13.50 8.85 27.72
C GLN A 714 12.95 8.69 26.30
N LYS A 715 11.68 8.28 26.17
CA LYS A 715 10.95 8.12 24.91
C LYS A 715 9.54 8.69 25.08
N PRO A 716 8.94 9.31 24.05
CA PRO A 716 7.53 9.71 24.10
C PRO A 716 6.59 8.48 24.04
N LEU A 717 5.36 8.56 24.54
CA LEU A 717 4.39 7.43 24.50
C LEU A 717 4.14 6.94 23.06
N SER A 718 4.20 7.86 22.10
CA SER A 718 4.10 7.58 20.66
C SER A 718 5.14 6.55 20.17
N TYR A 719 6.30 6.44 20.83
CA TYR A 719 7.31 5.41 20.54
C TYR A 719 6.77 3.99 20.78
N PHE A 720 6.00 3.80 21.86
CA PHE A 720 5.40 2.53 22.26
C PHE A 720 4.11 2.24 21.49
N GLN A 721 3.32 3.27 21.18
CA GLN A 721 2.16 3.16 20.30
C GLN A 721 2.55 2.65 18.91
N ASN A 722 3.62 3.18 18.31
CA ASN A 722 4.15 2.73 17.01
C ASN A 722 4.62 1.26 17.02
N ARG A 723 4.94 0.72 18.20
CA ARG A 723 5.34 -0.67 18.46
C ARG A 723 4.20 -1.59 18.90
N GLN A 724 2.95 -1.11 18.86
CA GLN A 724 1.76 -1.88 19.26
C GLN A 724 1.77 -2.29 20.74
N GLN A 725 2.49 -1.52 21.58
CA GLN A 725 2.53 -1.68 23.02
C GLN A 725 1.54 -0.79 23.77
N TYR A 726 0.92 0.16 23.08
CA TYR A 726 -0.15 1.01 23.62
C TYR A 726 -1.34 0.97 22.66
N LYS A 727 -2.45 0.39 23.12
CA LYS A 727 -3.66 0.13 22.34
C LYS A 727 -4.87 0.75 23.02
N VAL A 728 -5.78 1.33 22.25
CA VAL A 728 -6.93 2.10 22.79
C VAL A 728 -8.21 1.78 22.02
N ASP A 729 -9.29 1.53 22.74
CA ASP A 729 -10.67 1.43 22.26
C ASP A 729 -11.60 2.22 23.21
N CYS A 730 -11.58 3.55 23.09
CA CYS A 730 -12.32 4.45 23.98
C CYS A 730 -13.31 5.32 23.20
N TYR A 731 -14.48 5.55 23.80
CA TYR A 731 -15.62 6.23 23.19
C TYR A 731 -16.54 6.92 24.20
#